data_AF-A0A853F660-F1
#
_entry.id   AF-A0A853F660-F1
#
_cell.length_a   1.000
_cell.length_b   1.000
_cell.length_c   1.000
_cell.angle_alpha   90.00
_cell.angle_beta   90.00
_cell.angle_gamma   90.00
#
_symmetry.space_group_name_H-M   'P 1'
#
loop_
_entity.id
_entity.type
_entity.pdbx_description
1 polymer ?
#
loop_
_entity_poly.entity_id
_entity_poly.type
_entity_poly.pdbx_seq_one_letter_code
_entity_poly.pdbx_strand_id
1 'polypeptide(L)'
;MPLNQLISVKTTLTKSINLERDKSATALLESYILTSTAMQNIQNIINTQKNTNTNKAWSLIGSYGSGKSSFALYLSHLLGNPKTTLSKLACKKLCTENAGFATNINKHLKGSNGYCEVLITGSPDSLINVFLKTLRTSVADYYSVLNIVDNTSIAMIDKLLSNDKASLSKVSNLVVNIQNNIQNNGGKGLLIVIDELGKFLEYSARHESDDIFLLQILAEATYDNNILLFVLLHQSFEQYGKNLNTKLKNEWAKIQGRYEVLSFVETVTQSLHIMGRVFQNKLNETQLKPIQITIKNAVKTLQKNNLLPISLDTETAQNLFENCYPLHPVTALLLPTLCQKVAQNERTLFNYLGGSEPFSLTKKLDELTAGEFILPADIFDYFLTGQILTNDLQVQRTVVEANSAIERFSTSNTKEINLLKTIGLLNIISKIPASTTLLKLCDGLFEENILNLEKQSIVYYRKFNNEYRVWQGSDFDINAELAHQEAQLCVLNVADKLNETSVFLPFVAKKYSIEKHSLFYFEPFFINISKYKQQDKQAVNPRIIFCLSDTPKDEKIFKTKVVQHFSQQDICVLLSNSEQIKQVVRNQTALEYIKVHNPVVQQDPVVQREIRIYSANVERETTNELNKIVENPSIATGINTIKSERYKQ
;
A
#
# COMPACT_ATOMS: atom_id res chain seq x y z
N MET A 1 -41.29 -5.40 -2.58
CA MET A 1 -40.72 -4.62 -1.46
C MET A 1 -39.25 -4.42 -1.77
N PRO A 2 -38.75 -3.18 -1.78
CA PRO A 2 -37.35 -2.90 -2.07
C PRO A 2 -36.46 -3.53 -0.99
N LEU A 3 -35.27 -3.97 -1.39
CA LEU A 3 -34.40 -4.78 -0.55
C LEU A 3 -33.81 -3.99 0.62
N ASN A 4 -33.66 -2.67 0.47
CA ASN A 4 -33.23 -1.74 1.53
C ASN A 4 -34.13 -1.73 2.78
N GLN A 5 -35.38 -2.19 2.68
CA GLN A 5 -36.28 -2.31 3.84
C GLN A 5 -36.10 -3.65 4.58
N LEU A 6 -35.50 -4.64 3.92
CA LEU A 6 -35.32 -6.01 4.43
C LEU A 6 -33.87 -6.30 4.80
N ILE A 7 -32.92 -5.60 4.21
CA ILE A 7 -31.49 -5.73 4.46
C ILE A 7 -30.92 -4.38 4.84
N SER A 8 -30.16 -4.37 5.94
CA SER A 8 -29.39 -3.21 6.37
C SER A 8 -27.92 -3.57 6.53
N VAL A 9 -27.06 -2.58 6.35
CA VAL A 9 -25.60 -2.71 6.42
C VAL A 9 -25.10 -2.16 7.75
N LYS A 10 -24.33 -2.97 8.50
CA LYS A 10 -23.72 -2.55 9.76
C LYS A 10 -22.50 -1.66 9.51
N THR A 11 -22.70 -0.34 9.51
CA THR A 11 -21.66 0.66 9.22
C THR A 11 -20.59 0.82 10.31
N THR A 12 -20.74 0.21 11.49
CA THR A 12 -19.67 0.25 12.51
C THR A 12 -18.44 -0.56 12.10
N LEU A 13 -18.62 -1.58 11.25
CA LEU A 13 -17.53 -2.38 10.67
C LEU A 13 -16.78 -1.66 9.55
N THR A 14 -17.33 -0.54 9.03
CA THR A 14 -16.77 0.17 7.87
C THR A 14 -15.96 1.42 8.25
N LYS A 15 -15.90 1.79 9.54
CA LYS A 15 -15.19 2.99 10.01
C LYS A 15 -13.71 2.73 10.25
N SER A 16 -12.87 3.69 9.84
CA SER A 16 -11.44 3.69 10.16
C SER A 16 -11.21 3.94 11.66
N ILE A 17 -10.29 3.18 12.25
CA ILE A 17 -9.93 3.28 13.67
C ILE A 17 -8.70 4.17 13.83
N ASN A 18 -8.73 5.04 14.83
CA ASN A 18 -7.58 5.78 15.33
C ASN A 18 -7.29 5.33 16.76
N LEU A 19 -6.08 4.82 17.02
CA LEU A 19 -5.77 4.17 18.30
C LEU A 19 -5.89 5.12 19.51
N GLU A 20 -5.53 6.38 19.35
CA GLU A 20 -5.55 7.37 20.44
C GLU A 20 -6.98 7.82 20.75
N ARG A 21 -7.73 8.19 19.72
CA ARG A 21 -9.12 8.66 19.85
C ARG A 21 -10.07 7.56 20.29
N ASP A 22 -9.90 6.36 19.75
CA ASP A 22 -10.90 5.29 19.88
C ASP A 22 -10.59 4.30 21.01
N LYS A 23 -9.57 4.58 21.84
CA LYS A 23 -9.13 3.75 22.97
C LYS A 23 -10.26 3.36 23.94
N SER A 24 -11.27 4.18 24.12
CA SER A 24 -12.39 3.91 25.04
C SER A 24 -13.69 3.48 24.35
N ALA A 25 -13.66 3.20 23.04
CA ALA A 25 -14.86 2.95 22.24
C ALA A 25 -15.34 1.49 22.30
N THR A 26 -16.19 1.17 23.27
CA THR A 26 -16.76 -0.18 23.46
C THR A 26 -17.43 -0.74 22.20
N ALA A 27 -18.16 0.10 21.46
CA ALA A 27 -18.88 -0.31 20.26
C ALA A 27 -17.95 -0.85 19.15
N LEU A 28 -16.73 -0.32 19.04
CA LEU A 28 -15.75 -0.81 18.07
C LEU A 28 -15.24 -2.19 18.46
N LEU A 29 -14.93 -2.40 19.75
CA LEU A 29 -14.52 -3.70 20.28
C LEU A 29 -15.61 -4.77 20.11
N GLU A 30 -16.88 -4.41 20.35
CA GLU A 30 -18.03 -5.28 20.11
C GLU A 30 -18.17 -5.66 18.64
N SER A 31 -17.92 -4.71 17.73
CA SER A 31 -18.00 -4.95 16.30
C SER A 31 -16.82 -5.73 15.73
N TYR A 32 -15.62 -5.64 16.33
CA TYR A 32 -14.40 -6.27 15.79
C TYR A 32 -14.54 -7.78 15.57
N ILE A 33 -14.02 -8.29 14.46
CA ILE A 33 -14.11 -9.70 14.08
C ILE A 33 -12.73 -10.33 14.22
N LEU A 34 -12.62 -11.41 14.99
CA LEU A 34 -11.39 -12.18 15.11
C LEU A 34 -11.26 -13.11 13.91
N THR A 35 -10.44 -12.71 12.95
CA THR A 35 -10.11 -13.53 11.78
C THR A 35 -9.09 -14.60 12.12
N SER A 36 -8.93 -15.60 11.26
CA SER A 36 -7.85 -16.57 11.40
C SER A 36 -6.47 -15.91 11.45
N THR A 37 -6.27 -14.83 10.69
CA THR A 37 -5.03 -14.04 10.65
C THR A 37 -4.76 -13.39 12.01
N ALA A 38 -5.76 -12.73 12.59
CA ALA A 38 -5.65 -12.17 13.94
C ALA A 38 -5.36 -13.27 14.99
N MET A 39 -6.01 -14.43 14.87
CA MET A 39 -5.81 -15.55 15.78
C MET A 39 -4.41 -16.16 15.68
N GLN A 40 -3.86 -16.34 14.48
CA GLN A 40 -2.48 -16.77 14.26
C GLN A 40 -1.48 -15.78 14.88
N ASN A 41 -1.70 -14.48 14.69
CA ASN A 41 -0.86 -13.45 15.30
C ASN A 41 -0.94 -13.47 16.84
N ILE A 42 -2.14 -13.67 17.43
CA ILE A 42 -2.29 -13.87 18.88
C ILE A 42 -1.54 -15.12 19.34
N GLN A 43 -1.59 -16.21 18.58
CA GLN A 43 -0.86 -17.43 18.91
C GLN A 43 0.66 -17.22 18.94
N ASN A 44 1.20 -16.51 17.94
CA ASN A 44 2.62 -16.16 17.90
C ASN A 44 3.02 -15.33 19.12
N ILE A 45 2.20 -14.36 19.52
CA ILE A 45 2.40 -13.58 20.74
C ILE A 45 2.35 -14.47 21.99
N ILE A 46 1.39 -15.38 22.10
CA ILE A 46 1.31 -16.30 23.25
C ILE A 46 2.54 -17.22 23.33
N ASN A 47 3.04 -17.68 22.19
CA ASN A 47 4.18 -18.59 22.13
C ASN A 47 5.49 -17.89 22.49
N THR A 48 5.71 -16.67 22.02
CA THR A 48 6.89 -15.87 22.37
C THR A 48 6.95 -15.53 23.86
N GLN A 49 5.80 -15.33 24.52
CA GLN A 49 5.75 -15.15 25.98
C GLN A 49 6.20 -16.35 26.81
N LYS A 50 6.24 -17.57 26.24
CA LYS A 50 6.62 -18.78 26.98
C LYS A 50 8.12 -18.95 27.14
N ASN A 51 8.92 -18.30 26.28
CA ASN A 51 10.36 -18.43 26.27
C ASN A 51 11.02 -17.18 26.85
N THR A 52 11.88 -17.36 27.85
CA THR A 52 12.76 -16.30 28.35
C THR A 52 13.82 -16.00 27.28
N ASN A 53 14.08 -14.71 27.03
CA ASN A 53 15.07 -14.21 26.04
C ASN A 53 14.67 -14.42 24.58
N THR A 54 13.42 -14.09 24.24
CA THR A 54 12.98 -13.99 22.84
C THR A 54 12.71 -12.54 22.48
N ASN A 55 12.96 -12.18 21.22
CA ASN A 55 12.62 -10.88 20.68
C ASN A 55 11.09 -10.68 20.72
N LYS A 56 10.62 -9.55 21.26
CA LYS A 56 9.19 -9.20 21.37
C LYS A 56 8.87 -7.92 20.60
N ALA A 57 9.59 -7.71 19.50
CA ALA A 57 9.38 -6.64 18.55
C ALA A 57 8.82 -7.21 17.23
N TRP A 58 7.62 -6.76 16.85
CA TRP A 58 6.91 -7.23 15.67
C TRP A 58 6.62 -6.10 14.68
N SER A 59 6.77 -6.41 13.40
CA SER A 59 6.31 -5.57 12.30
C SER A 59 5.06 -6.18 11.69
N LEU A 60 3.91 -5.57 11.93
CA LEU A 60 2.63 -5.98 11.37
C LEU A 60 2.46 -5.35 9.97
N ILE A 61 2.55 -6.15 8.92
CA ILE A 61 2.55 -5.67 7.52
C ILE A 61 1.26 -6.11 6.82
N GLY A 62 0.55 -5.17 6.20
CA GLY A 62 -0.63 -5.45 5.37
C GLY A 62 -1.17 -4.18 4.71
N SER A 63 -1.95 -4.29 3.63
CA SER A 63 -2.53 -3.14 2.90
C SER A 63 -3.33 -2.17 3.80
N TYR A 64 -3.63 -0.96 3.34
CA TYR A 64 -4.56 -0.11 4.09
C TYR A 64 -5.94 -0.76 4.15
N GLY A 65 -6.63 -0.55 5.26
CA GLY A 65 -7.94 -1.15 5.51
C GLY A 65 -7.90 -2.62 5.93
N SER A 66 -6.72 -3.26 6.00
CA SER A 66 -6.64 -4.68 6.38
C SER A 66 -7.00 -4.99 7.83
N GLY A 67 -7.34 -3.98 8.63
CA GLY A 67 -7.74 -4.18 10.04
C GLY A 67 -6.60 -4.19 11.04
N LYS A 68 -5.35 -3.88 10.65
CA LYS A 68 -4.18 -3.80 11.56
C LYS A 68 -4.43 -2.95 12.81
N SER A 69 -4.92 -1.72 12.63
CA SER A 69 -5.21 -0.80 13.74
C SER A 69 -6.33 -1.34 14.63
N SER A 70 -7.35 -1.97 14.04
CA SER A 70 -8.43 -2.62 14.78
C SER A 70 -7.94 -3.81 15.59
N PHE A 71 -7.04 -4.60 15.02
CA PHE A 71 -6.37 -5.70 15.72
C PHE A 71 -5.51 -5.18 16.86
N ALA A 72 -4.73 -4.12 16.65
CA ALA A 72 -3.89 -3.55 17.69
C ALA A 72 -4.70 -2.96 18.85
N LEU A 73 -5.82 -2.30 18.56
CA LEU A 73 -6.76 -1.84 19.59
C LEU A 73 -7.39 -3.01 20.36
N TYR A 74 -7.83 -4.06 19.65
CA TYR A 74 -8.32 -5.28 20.29
C TYR A 74 -7.26 -5.91 21.19
N LEU A 75 -6.02 -6.01 20.71
CA LEU A 75 -4.89 -6.57 21.44
C LEU A 75 -4.54 -5.75 22.67
N SER A 76 -4.61 -4.41 22.59
CA SER A 76 -4.38 -3.55 23.75
C SER A 76 -5.39 -3.83 24.85
N HIS A 77 -6.68 -3.94 24.53
CA HIS A 77 -7.70 -4.33 25.49
C HIS A 77 -7.51 -5.75 26.03
N LEU A 78 -7.11 -6.70 25.18
CA LEU A 78 -6.84 -8.07 25.59
C LEU A 78 -5.69 -8.17 26.61
N LEU A 79 -4.67 -7.32 26.48
CA LEU A 79 -3.48 -7.28 27.34
C LEU A 79 -3.53 -6.22 28.45
N GLY A 80 -4.55 -5.36 28.44
CA GLY A 80 -4.80 -4.33 29.43
C GLY A 80 -5.22 -4.89 30.80
N ASN A 81 -5.69 -4.01 31.68
CA ASN A 81 -6.07 -4.39 33.03
C ASN A 81 -7.30 -5.34 33.02
N PRO A 82 -7.16 -6.61 33.49
CA PRO A 82 -8.21 -7.61 33.38
C PRO A 82 -9.47 -7.30 34.19
N LYS A 83 -9.43 -6.29 35.08
CA LYS A 83 -10.58 -5.83 35.86
C LYS A 83 -11.52 -4.94 35.04
N THR A 84 -11.03 -4.31 33.97
CA THR A 84 -11.79 -3.36 33.15
C THR A 84 -12.87 -4.05 32.31
N THR A 85 -13.92 -3.30 31.96
CA THR A 85 -15.04 -3.78 31.13
C THR A 85 -14.57 -4.19 29.73
N LEU A 86 -13.70 -3.38 29.11
CA LEU A 86 -13.14 -3.64 27.78
C LEU A 86 -12.26 -4.88 27.75
N SER A 87 -11.36 -5.08 28.72
CA SER A 87 -10.53 -6.29 28.77
C SER A 87 -11.35 -7.56 28.98
N LYS A 88 -12.40 -7.51 29.83
CA LYS A 88 -13.34 -8.63 30.00
C LYS A 88 -14.08 -8.95 28.70
N LEU A 89 -14.52 -7.93 27.97
CA LEU A 89 -15.17 -8.09 26.68
C LEU A 89 -14.22 -8.70 25.64
N ALA A 90 -13.00 -8.19 25.52
CA ALA A 90 -11.97 -8.73 24.62
C ALA A 90 -11.68 -10.21 24.93
N CYS A 91 -11.46 -10.54 26.21
CA CYS A 91 -11.24 -11.91 26.64
C CYS A 91 -12.44 -12.83 26.36
N LYS A 92 -13.67 -12.36 26.60
CA LYS A 92 -14.90 -13.12 26.27
C LYS A 92 -14.97 -13.45 24.79
N LYS A 93 -14.65 -12.49 23.91
CA LYS A 93 -14.61 -12.71 22.46
C LYS A 93 -13.54 -13.73 22.07
N LEU A 94 -12.34 -13.62 22.63
CA LEU A 94 -11.30 -14.63 22.43
C LEU A 94 -11.76 -16.01 22.88
N CYS A 95 -12.47 -16.11 24.01
CA CYS A 95 -12.94 -17.38 24.55
C CYS A 95 -14.00 -18.05 23.66
N THR A 96 -14.86 -17.27 23.01
CA THR A 96 -15.86 -17.79 22.06
C THR A 96 -15.20 -18.43 20.84
N GLU A 97 -14.13 -17.83 20.33
CA GLU A 97 -13.43 -18.32 19.14
C GLU A 97 -12.37 -19.39 19.49
N ASN A 98 -11.68 -19.25 20.63
CA ASN A 98 -10.69 -20.22 21.13
C ASN A 98 -10.49 -20.12 22.66
N ALA A 99 -11.17 -20.99 23.40
CA ALA A 99 -11.08 -21.06 24.86
C ALA A 99 -9.65 -21.34 25.38
N GLY A 100 -8.83 -22.08 24.64
CA GLY A 100 -7.45 -22.38 25.02
C GLY A 100 -6.56 -21.13 25.03
N PHE A 101 -6.68 -20.28 24.02
CA PHE A 101 -5.93 -19.02 23.95
C PHE A 101 -6.38 -18.06 25.04
N ALA A 102 -7.69 -17.93 25.26
CA ALA A 102 -8.24 -17.12 26.35
C ALA A 102 -7.72 -17.58 27.72
N THR A 103 -7.62 -18.89 27.95
CA THR A 103 -7.07 -19.46 29.19
C THR A 103 -5.60 -19.09 29.38
N ASN A 104 -4.79 -19.15 28.32
CA ASN A 104 -3.37 -18.76 28.38
C ASN A 104 -3.20 -17.28 28.71
N ILE A 105 -3.97 -16.39 28.05
CA ILE A 105 -3.94 -14.95 28.33
C ILE A 105 -4.42 -14.66 29.76
N ASN A 106 -5.51 -15.27 30.20
CA ASN A 106 -6.02 -15.11 31.56
C ASN A 106 -5.01 -15.58 32.62
N LYS A 107 -4.34 -16.72 32.38
CA LYS A 107 -3.28 -17.23 33.25
C LYS A 107 -2.11 -16.25 33.29
N HIS A 108 -1.70 -15.70 32.15
CA HIS A 108 -0.64 -14.70 32.06
C HIS A 108 -0.97 -13.46 32.89
N LEU A 109 -2.15 -12.87 32.69
CA LEU A 109 -2.57 -11.61 33.34
C LEU A 109 -3.10 -11.78 34.77
N LYS A 110 -3.27 -13.02 35.26
CA LYS A 110 -3.84 -13.31 36.57
C LYS A 110 -3.13 -12.53 37.68
N GLY A 111 -3.91 -11.83 38.51
CA GLY A 111 -3.41 -11.07 39.66
C GLY A 111 -2.64 -9.79 39.30
N SER A 112 -2.56 -9.42 38.02
CA SER A 112 -1.87 -8.21 37.57
C SER A 112 -2.81 -7.08 37.18
N ASN A 113 -2.25 -5.89 37.03
CA ASN A 113 -2.92 -4.71 36.49
C ASN A 113 -2.74 -4.57 34.96
N GLY A 114 -2.39 -5.66 34.26
CA GLY A 114 -2.16 -5.66 32.82
C GLY A 114 -0.89 -4.93 32.39
N TYR A 115 -0.75 -4.70 31.09
CA TYR A 115 0.30 -3.86 30.51
C TYR A 115 -0.10 -2.37 30.54
N CYS A 116 0.87 -1.47 30.68
CA CYS A 116 0.66 -0.05 30.39
C CYS A 116 0.73 0.17 28.87
N GLU A 117 -0.35 0.70 28.31
CA GLU A 117 -0.57 0.83 26.86
C GLU A 117 -0.08 2.19 26.35
N VAL A 118 0.94 2.17 25.49
CA VAL A 118 1.47 3.32 24.74
C VAL A 118 1.07 3.15 23.29
N LEU A 119 -0.04 3.79 22.91
CA LEU A 119 -0.62 3.70 21.56
C LEU A 119 -0.33 4.99 20.79
N ILE A 120 0.43 4.90 19.72
CA ILE A 120 0.90 6.03 18.92
C ILE A 120 0.31 5.93 17.53
N THR A 121 -0.23 7.04 17.01
CA THR A 121 -0.66 7.15 15.61
C THR A 121 0.36 7.94 14.78
N GLY A 122 0.65 7.45 13.58
CA GLY A 122 1.57 8.09 12.64
C GLY A 122 1.22 9.54 12.31
N SER A 123 2.22 10.40 12.37
CA SER A 123 2.14 11.83 12.01
C SER A 123 3.42 12.27 11.28
N PRO A 124 3.37 13.36 10.48
CA PRO A 124 4.55 13.90 9.80
C PRO A 124 5.41 14.75 10.77
N ASP A 125 5.81 14.16 11.90
CA ASP A 125 6.59 14.80 12.97
C ASP A 125 7.69 13.84 13.46
N SER A 126 8.57 14.31 14.33
CA SER A 126 9.64 13.50 14.93
C SER A 126 9.08 12.34 15.75
N LEU A 127 9.49 11.12 15.41
CA LEU A 127 9.08 9.90 16.12
C LEU A 127 9.46 9.96 17.61
N ILE A 128 10.66 10.45 17.93
CA ILE A 128 11.15 10.55 19.31
C ILE A 128 10.23 11.48 20.13
N ASN A 129 9.88 12.64 19.59
CA ASN A 129 9.05 13.62 20.29
C ASN A 129 7.64 13.09 20.52
N VAL A 130 7.02 12.51 19.49
CA VAL A 130 5.68 11.92 19.60
C VAL A 130 5.70 10.75 20.58
N PHE A 131 6.70 9.87 20.50
CA PHE A 131 6.86 8.75 21.44
C PHE A 131 6.96 9.23 22.89
N LEU A 132 7.83 10.21 23.19
CA LEU A 132 8.01 10.71 24.55
C LEU A 132 6.75 11.40 25.09
N LYS A 133 6.04 12.19 24.26
CA LYS A 133 4.75 12.80 24.64
C LYS A 133 3.71 11.74 24.99
N THR A 134 3.54 10.73 24.13
CA THR A 134 2.56 9.67 24.36
C THR A 134 2.96 8.79 25.54
N LEU A 135 4.24 8.46 25.70
CA LEU A 135 4.76 7.72 26.85
C LEU A 135 4.45 8.45 28.16
N ARG A 136 4.69 9.76 28.22
CA ARG A 136 4.37 10.59 29.39
C ARG A 136 2.90 10.47 29.78
N THR A 137 1.99 10.68 28.84
CA THR A 137 0.54 10.64 29.09
C THR A 137 0.09 9.24 29.51
N SER A 138 0.49 8.20 28.77
CA SER A 138 0.13 6.81 29.09
C SER A 138 0.63 6.36 30.46
N VAL A 139 1.85 6.73 30.84
CA VAL A 139 2.44 6.37 32.14
C VAL A 139 1.77 7.15 33.27
N ALA A 140 1.51 8.45 33.09
CA ALA A 140 0.81 9.26 34.07
C ALA A 140 -0.60 8.73 34.35
N ASP A 141 -1.36 8.40 33.30
CA ASP A 141 -2.70 7.81 33.43
C ASP A 141 -2.64 6.46 34.17
N TYR A 142 -1.70 5.59 33.79
CA TYR A 142 -1.52 4.29 34.42
C TYR A 142 -1.15 4.39 35.91
N TYR A 143 -0.22 5.29 36.25
CA TYR A 143 0.20 5.54 37.62
C TYR A 143 -0.91 6.16 38.45
N SER A 144 -1.68 7.09 37.89
CA SER A 144 -2.83 7.70 38.58
C SER A 144 -3.91 6.66 38.90
N VAL A 145 -4.22 5.74 37.98
CA VAL A 145 -5.23 4.70 38.20
C VAL A 145 -4.80 3.71 39.29
N LEU A 146 -3.50 3.47 39.43
CA LEU A 146 -2.93 2.50 40.38
C LEU A 146 -2.34 3.14 41.65
N ASN A 147 -2.44 4.47 41.79
CA ASN A 147 -1.81 5.24 42.87
C ASN A 147 -0.30 4.98 43.02
N ILE A 148 0.41 4.83 41.90
CA ILE A 148 1.87 4.66 41.87
C ILE A 148 2.51 6.05 41.93
N VAL A 149 3.45 6.26 42.87
CA VAL A 149 4.19 7.53 42.98
C VAL A 149 5.55 7.37 42.32
N ASP A 150 5.72 7.98 41.15
CA ASP A 150 7.02 8.07 40.46
C ASP A 150 7.16 9.40 39.72
N ASN A 151 7.52 10.42 40.48
CA ASN A 151 7.81 11.75 39.95
C ASN A 151 9.14 11.78 39.18
N THR A 152 10.01 10.77 39.35
CA THR A 152 11.36 10.76 38.76
C THR A 152 11.32 10.45 37.26
N SER A 153 10.58 9.42 36.86
CA SER A 153 10.43 9.05 35.44
C SER A 153 9.69 10.12 34.66
N ILE A 154 8.61 10.68 35.22
CA ILE A 154 7.83 11.75 34.57
C ILE A 154 8.69 13.01 34.38
N ALA A 155 9.40 13.46 35.42
CA ALA A 155 10.29 14.62 35.31
C ALA A 155 11.44 14.39 34.32
N MET A 156 11.95 13.15 34.22
CA MET A 156 12.97 12.80 33.23
C MET A 156 12.43 12.86 31.79
N ILE A 157 11.18 12.44 31.56
CA ILE A 157 10.51 12.61 30.25
C ILE A 157 10.37 14.11 29.92
N ASP A 158 9.90 14.93 30.86
CA ASP A 158 9.74 16.37 30.67
C ASP A 158 11.08 17.07 30.35
N LYS A 159 12.16 16.61 31.00
CA LYS A 159 13.52 17.07 30.70
C LYS A 159 14.00 16.64 29.31
N LEU A 160 13.64 15.46 28.82
CA LEU A 160 14.00 15.02 27.47
C LEU A 160 13.20 15.77 26.39
N LEU A 161 11.93 16.06 26.66
CA LEU A 161 11.06 16.84 25.76
C LEU A 161 11.45 18.32 25.64
N SER A 162 12.12 18.88 26.66
CA SER A 162 12.58 20.28 26.66
C SER A 162 13.96 20.48 26.02
N ASN A 163 14.68 19.41 25.66
CA ASN A 163 15.95 19.51 24.93
C ASN A 163 15.70 19.33 23.43
N ASP A 164 16.33 20.16 22.59
CA ASP A 164 16.20 20.10 21.12
C ASP A 164 16.67 18.77 20.51
N LYS A 165 17.54 18.02 21.20
CA LYS A 165 17.99 16.67 20.80
C LYS A 165 18.01 15.72 21.99
N ALA A 166 17.00 14.86 22.09
CA ALA A 166 16.96 13.80 23.09
C ALA A 166 18.02 12.72 22.81
N SER A 167 18.85 12.41 23.80
CA SER A 167 19.85 11.34 23.71
C SER A 167 19.17 9.97 23.73
N LEU A 168 19.32 9.17 22.67
CA LEU A 168 18.71 7.84 22.53
C LEU A 168 19.05 6.88 23.68
N SER A 169 20.28 6.92 24.19
CA SER A 169 20.71 6.13 25.35
C SER A 169 19.91 6.45 26.63
N LYS A 170 19.55 7.73 26.83
CA LYS A 170 18.72 8.15 27.96
C LYS A 170 17.27 7.69 27.79
N VAL A 171 16.76 7.67 26.55
CA VAL A 171 15.43 7.15 26.23
C VAL A 171 15.36 5.65 26.52
N SER A 172 16.37 4.88 26.12
CA SER A 172 16.44 3.44 26.42
C SER A 172 16.34 3.15 27.92
N ASN A 173 17.22 3.77 28.71
CA ASN A 173 17.25 3.59 30.17
C ASN A 173 15.93 4.01 30.83
N LEU A 174 15.33 5.10 30.35
CA LEU A 174 14.04 5.58 30.84
C LEU A 174 12.92 4.56 30.58
N VAL A 175 12.83 4.00 29.37
CA VAL A 175 11.81 3.00 29.01
C VAL A 175 11.93 1.74 29.88
N VAL A 176 13.16 1.26 30.10
CA VAL A 176 13.43 0.11 30.97
C VAL A 176 13.08 0.41 32.42
N ASN A 177 13.45 1.59 32.94
CA ASN A 177 13.11 2.00 34.31
C ASN A 177 11.59 2.08 34.53
N ILE A 178 10.86 2.69 33.58
CA ILE A 178 9.39 2.75 33.62
C ILE A 178 8.79 1.34 33.62
N GLN A 179 9.28 0.46 32.76
CA GLN A 179 8.81 -0.91 32.66
C GLN A 179 9.05 -1.70 33.97
N ASN A 180 10.23 -1.58 34.57
CA ASN A 180 10.55 -2.20 35.86
C ASN A 180 9.65 -1.65 36.97
N ASN A 181 9.42 -0.33 36.99
CA ASN A 181 8.54 0.28 37.97
C ASN A 181 7.08 -0.21 37.85
N ILE A 182 6.58 -0.36 36.61
CA ILE A 182 5.26 -0.94 36.34
C ILE A 182 5.17 -2.37 36.92
N GLN A 183 6.20 -3.19 36.74
CA GLN A 183 6.22 -4.57 37.26
C GLN A 183 6.26 -4.63 38.77
N ASN A 184 7.10 -3.81 39.40
CA ASN A 184 7.24 -3.74 40.84
C ASN A 184 5.92 -3.33 41.53
N ASN A 185 5.03 -2.64 40.80
CA ASN A 185 3.71 -2.23 41.27
C ASN A 185 2.56 -3.11 40.71
N GLY A 186 2.85 -4.36 40.36
CA GLY A 186 1.84 -5.36 40.00
C GLY A 186 1.31 -5.28 38.57
N GLY A 187 1.90 -4.46 37.70
CA GLY A 187 1.71 -4.51 36.25
C GLY A 187 2.51 -5.63 35.59
N LYS A 188 2.28 -5.89 34.30
CA LYS A 188 3.06 -6.87 33.52
C LYS A 188 4.24 -6.27 32.77
N GLY A 189 4.12 -5.02 32.36
CA GLY A 189 5.15 -4.30 31.61
C GLY A 189 4.56 -3.26 30.67
N LEU A 190 5.25 -2.98 29.56
CA LEU A 190 4.84 -2.01 28.55
C LEU A 190 4.32 -2.70 27.28
N LEU A 191 3.21 -2.20 26.74
CA LEU A 191 2.74 -2.51 25.40
C LEU A 191 2.85 -1.23 24.56
N ILE A 192 3.75 -1.23 23.58
CA ILE A 192 4.00 -0.11 22.68
C ILE A 192 3.47 -0.49 21.31
N VAL A 193 2.53 0.29 20.78
CA VAL A 193 2.01 0.13 19.42
C VAL A 193 2.22 1.43 18.68
N ILE A 194 2.92 1.36 17.55
CA ILE A 194 3.13 2.48 16.63
C ILE A 194 2.35 2.17 15.35
N ASP A 195 1.20 2.82 15.20
CA ASP A 195 0.38 2.72 13.99
C ASP A 195 0.84 3.69 12.91
N GLU A 196 0.61 3.34 11.65
CA GLU A 196 1.03 4.10 10.47
C GLU A 196 2.51 4.56 10.54
N LEU A 197 3.42 3.66 10.94
CA LEU A 197 4.86 3.95 11.10
C LEU A 197 5.47 4.57 9.84
N GLY A 198 4.93 4.24 8.66
CA GLY A 198 5.36 4.80 7.38
C GLY A 198 5.42 6.33 7.35
N LYS A 199 4.53 7.03 8.06
CA LYS A 199 4.55 8.50 8.14
C LYS A 199 5.81 9.03 8.85
N PHE A 200 6.23 8.36 9.92
CA PHE A 200 7.47 8.68 10.62
C PHE A 200 8.70 8.33 9.79
N LEU A 201 8.66 7.22 9.04
CA LEU A 201 9.73 6.86 8.11
C LEU A 201 9.86 7.90 7.00
N GLU A 202 8.76 8.33 6.38
CA GLU A 202 8.76 9.41 5.38
C GLU A 202 9.30 10.73 5.96
N TYR A 203 8.91 11.08 7.18
CA TYR A 203 9.43 12.26 7.87
C TYR A 203 10.95 12.17 8.08
N SER A 204 11.43 11.04 8.61
CA SER A 204 12.86 10.79 8.85
C SER A 204 13.66 10.78 7.54
N ALA A 205 13.10 10.23 6.46
CA ALA A 205 13.72 10.23 5.14
C ALA A 205 13.85 11.65 4.55
N ARG A 206 12.82 12.50 4.70
CA ARG A 206 12.83 13.89 4.19
C ARG A 206 13.79 14.81 4.95
N HIS A 207 14.01 14.55 6.24
CA HIS A 207 14.82 15.41 7.10
C HIS A 207 16.20 14.82 7.45
N GLU A 208 16.55 13.66 6.87
CA GLU A 208 17.73 12.86 7.23
C GLU A 208 17.92 12.71 8.75
N SER A 209 16.82 12.53 9.49
CA SER A 209 16.85 12.49 10.95
C SER A 209 17.25 11.13 11.49
N ASP A 210 18.01 11.12 12.59
CA ASP A 210 18.39 9.91 13.34
C ASP A 210 17.21 9.32 14.14
N ASP A 211 15.98 9.82 13.96
CA ASP A 211 14.80 9.40 14.72
C ASP A 211 14.47 7.92 14.53
N ILE A 212 14.81 7.35 13.38
CA ILE A 212 14.60 5.93 13.10
C ILE A 212 15.38 5.03 14.07
N PHE A 213 16.52 5.48 14.61
CA PHE A 213 17.29 4.70 15.57
C PHE A 213 16.56 4.49 16.90
N LEU A 214 15.49 5.25 17.18
CA LEU A 214 14.59 4.94 18.29
C LEU A 214 13.98 3.54 18.14
N LEU A 215 13.61 3.14 16.93
CA LEU A 215 13.06 1.80 16.66
C LEU A 215 14.05 0.71 17.04
N GLN A 216 15.33 0.88 16.69
CA GLN A 216 16.38 -0.04 17.08
C GLN A 216 16.47 -0.18 18.61
N ILE A 217 16.53 0.96 19.31
CA ILE A 217 16.66 0.99 20.77
C ILE A 217 15.45 0.34 21.45
N LEU A 218 14.24 0.61 20.96
CA LEU A 218 13.03 0.00 21.48
C LEU A 218 12.99 -1.50 21.23
N ALA A 219 13.40 -1.96 20.04
CA ALA A 219 13.46 -3.38 19.70
C ALA A 219 14.48 -4.12 20.60
N GLU A 220 15.67 -3.56 20.78
CA GLU A 220 16.71 -4.10 21.67
C GLU A 220 16.22 -4.16 23.13
N ALA A 221 15.48 -3.16 23.60
CA ALA A 221 14.90 -3.16 24.94
C ALA A 221 13.90 -4.30 25.16
N THR A 222 13.31 -4.90 24.12
CA THR A 222 12.33 -5.99 24.28
C THR A 222 12.92 -7.34 24.68
N TYR A 223 14.22 -7.56 24.49
CA TYR A 223 14.85 -8.88 24.61
C TYR A 223 14.85 -9.40 26.05
N ASP A 224 15.30 -8.57 26.99
CA ASP A 224 15.44 -8.91 28.41
C ASP A 224 14.30 -8.35 29.28
N ASN A 225 13.45 -7.50 28.72
CA ASN A 225 12.41 -6.79 29.46
C ASN A 225 11.00 -7.24 29.01
N ASN A 226 10.00 -6.99 29.85
CA ASN A 226 8.60 -7.22 29.46
C ASN A 226 8.03 -6.00 28.73
N ILE A 227 8.60 -5.76 27.55
CA ILE A 227 8.16 -4.75 26.61
C ILE A 227 7.67 -5.49 25.36
N LEU A 228 6.44 -5.24 24.96
CA LEU A 228 5.86 -5.72 23.71
C LEU A 228 5.82 -4.56 22.74
N LEU A 229 6.49 -4.70 21.59
CA LEU A 229 6.59 -3.63 20.60
C LEU A 229 5.94 -4.07 19.29
N PHE A 230 4.95 -3.31 18.83
CA PHE A 230 4.31 -3.49 17.53
C PHE A 230 4.50 -2.25 16.70
N VAL A 231 4.99 -2.42 15.47
CA VAL A 231 4.98 -1.37 14.45
C VAL A 231 4.08 -1.81 13.31
N LEU A 232 3.12 -0.98 12.92
CA LEU A 232 2.17 -1.30 11.86
C LEU A 232 2.53 -0.53 10.59
N LEU A 233 2.65 -1.25 9.48
CA LEU A 233 3.10 -0.73 8.20
C LEU A 233 2.22 -1.24 7.05
N HIS A 234 2.20 -0.48 5.95
CA HIS A 234 1.54 -0.93 4.72
C HIS A 234 2.42 -1.80 3.86
N GLN A 235 3.72 -1.51 3.88
CA GLN A 235 4.75 -2.19 3.11
C GLN A 235 6.00 -2.35 3.99
N SER A 236 7.02 -3.08 3.52
CA SER A 236 8.29 -3.20 4.24
C SER A 236 9.01 -1.84 4.38
N PHE A 237 9.95 -1.74 5.32
CA PHE A 237 10.71 -0.49 5.56
C PHE A 237 11.45 -0.02 4.30
N GLU A 238 11.96 -0.97 3.51
CA GLU A 238 12.67 -0.71 2.25
C GLU A 238 11.85 0.10 1.24
N GLN A 239 10.53 -0.11 1.21
CA GLN A 239 9.64 0.58 0.27
C GLN A 239 9.51 2.07 0.60
N TYR A 240 9.52 2.43 1.89
CA TYR A 240 9.53 3.82 2.34
C TYR A 240 10.90 4.49 2.13
N GLY A 241 11.98 3.71 2.20
CA GLY A 241 13.36 4.16 2.00
C GLY A 241 13.86 4.14 0.56
N LYS A 242 12.99 3.93 -0.45
CA LYS A 242 13.38 3.74 -1.86
C LYS A 242 14.28 4.84 -2.43
N ASN A 243 14.09 6.07 -1.99
CA ASN A 243 14.85 7.23 -2.47
C ASN A 243 16.08 7.56 -1.60
N LEU A 244 16.33 6.81 -0.52
CA LEU A 244 17.49 7.02 0.34
C LEU A 244 18.78 6.55 -0.31
N ASN A 245 19.90 7.14 0.12
CA ASN A 245 21.23 6.66 -0.23
C ASN A 245 21.46 5.22 0.29
N THR A 246 22.41 4.51 -0.33
CA THR A 246 22.71 3.10 -0.01
C THR A 246 23.13 2.88 1.44
N LYS A 247 23.80 3.85 2.07
CA LYS A 247 24.20 3.77 3.47
C LYS A 247 22.99 3.75 4.41
N LEU A 248 22.07 4.70 4.26
CA LEU A 248 20.84 4.81 5.05
C LEU A 248 19.90 3.63 4.79
N LYS A 249 19.79 3.17 3.54
CA LYS A 249 19.05 1.93 3.21
C LYS A 249 19.58 0.73 3.99
N ASN A 250 20.90 0.56 4.06
CA ASN A 250 21.52 -0.53 4.82
C ASN A 250 21.24 -0.40 6.32
N GLU A 251 21.25 0.81 6.89
CA GLU A 251 20.87 1.00 8.29
C GLU A 251 19.39 0.65 8.53
N TRP A 252 18.49 1.08 7.64
CA TRP A 252 17.06 0.74 7.74
C TRP A 252 16.82 -0.78 7.64
N ALA A 253 17.54 -1.47 6.75
CA ALA A 253 17.47 -2.92 6.62
C ALA A 253 17.95 -3.63 7.90
N LYS A 254 19.01 -3.14 8.55
CA LYS A 254 19.46 -3.66 9.85
C LYS A 254 18.40 -3.48 10.94
N ILE A 255 17.74 -2.32 10.97
CA ILE A 255 16.65 -2.06 11.93
C ILE A 255 15.49 -3.01 11.67
N GLN A 256 15.04 -3.15 10.41
CA GLN A 256 13.96 -4.07 10.04
C GLN A 256 14.28 -5.52 10.45
N GLY A 257 15.53 -5.97 10.31
CA GLY A 257 15.96 -7.31 10.72
C GLY A 257 15.79 -7.62 12.21
N ARG A 258 15.54 -6.61 13.05
CA ARG A 258 15.24 -6.75 14.48
C ARG A 258 13.76 -6.93 14.78
N TYR A 259 12.89 -6.93 13.78
CA TYR A 259 11.46 -7.14 13.94
C TYR A 259 11.05 -8.46 13.31
N GLU A 260 10.29 -9.27 14.06
CA GLU A 260 9.60 -10.41 13.48
C GLU A 260 8.43 -9.92 12.63
N VAL A 261 8.37 -10.33 11.37
CA VAL A 261 7.34 -9.89 10.43
C VAL A 261 6.08 -10.74 10.62
N LEU A 262 4.98 -10.07 10.95
CA LEU A 262 3.64 -10.66 11.04
C LEU A 262 2.82 -10.15 9.85
N SER A 263 2.43 -11.08 8.97
CA SER A 263 1.58 -10.76 7.82
C SER A 263 0.13 -10.56 8.26
N PHE A 264 -0.49 -9.46 7.82
CA PHE A 264 -1.88 -9.11 8.07
C PHE A 264 -2.62 -8.95 6.74
N VAL A 265 -2.65 -10.04 5.98
CA VAL A 265 -3.36 -10.16 4.70
C VAL A 265 -4.46 -11.21 4.87
N GLU A 266 -5.71 -10.78 4.74
CA GLU A 266 -6.83 -11.70 4.88
C GLU A 266 -7.01 -12.60 3.66
N THR A 267 -7.36 -13.86 3.91
CA THR A 267 -7.72 -14.79 2.83
C THR A 267 -9.12 -14.46 2.30
N VAL A 268 -9.46 -14.96 1.10
CA VAL A 268 -10.80 -14.81 0.54
C VAL A 268 -11.86 -15.39 1.48
N THR A 269 -11.57 -16.54 2.13
CA THR A 269 -12.46 -17.15 3.13
C THR A 269 -12.72 -16.21 4.31
N GLN A 270 -11.67 -15.59 4.87
CA GLN A 270 -11.84 -14.66 6.00
C GLN A 270 -12.57 -13.39 5.57
N SER A 271 -12.30 -12.90 4.36
CA SER A 271 -13.02 -11.77 3.79
C SER A 271 -14.52 -12.08 3.67
N LEU A 272 -14.90 -13.28 3.23
CA LEU A 272 -16.30 -13.74 3.20
C LEU A 272 -16.93 -13.76 4.60
N HIS A 273 -16.21 -14.26 5.63
CA HIS A 273 -16.70 -14.20 7.01
C HIS A 273 -16.97 -12.76 7.49
N ILE A 274 -16.06 -11.84 7.16
CA ILE A 274 -16.23 -10.43 7.52
C ILE A 274 -17.43 -9.83 6.80
N MET A 275 -17.52 -10.01 5.48
CA MET A 275 -18.64 -9.51 4.67
C MET A 275 -19.98 -10.08 5.14
N GLY A 276 -20.07 -11.37 5.46
CA GLY A 276 -21.30 -11.98 5.96
C GLY A 276 -21.81 -11.37 7.27
N ARG A 277 -20.92 -10.83 8.12
CA ARG A 277 -21.31 -10.12 9.36
C ARG A 277 -21.71 -8.66 9.13
N VAL A 278 -21.47 -8.11 7.94
CA VAL A 278 -21.85 -6.75 7.57
C VAL A 278 -23.36 -6.68 7.28
N PHE A 279 -23.95 -7.73 6.73
CA PHE A 279 -25.37 -7.77 6.36
C PHE A 279 -26.26 -8.15 7.55
N GLN A 280 -27.35 -7.40 7.74
CA GLN A 280 -28.40 -7.71 8.69
C GLN A 280 -29.69 -7.95 7.91
N ASN A 281 -30.15 -9.20 7.87
CA ASN A 281 -31.36 -9.60 7.14
C ASN A 281 -32.59 -9.67 8.06
N LYS A 282 -33.74 -9.24 7.53
CA LYS A 282 -35.07 -9.35 8.15
C LYS A 282 -36.03 -10.14 7.24
N LEU A 283 -35.47 -11.07 6.46
CA LEU A 283 -36.21 -11.88 5.49
C LEU A 283 -36.96 -13.00 6.21
N ASN A 284 -38.17 -13.29 5.75
CA ASN A 284 -38.95 -14.41 6.26
C ASN A 284 -38.54 -15.72 5.55
N GLU A 285 -38.88 -16.88 6.14
CA GLU A 285 -38.53 -18.19 5.57
C GLU A 285 -39.00 -18.39 4.11
N THR A 286 -40.16 -17.84 3.75
CA THR A 286 -40.70 -17.92 2.38
C THR A 286 -39.83 -17.19 1.36
N GLN A 287 -39.17 -16.11 1.77
CA GLN A 287 -38.26 -15.33 0.94
C GLN A 287 -36.86 -15.95 0.91
N LEU A 288 -36.42 -16.58 2.01
CA LEU A 288 -35.10 -17.21 2.12
C LEU A 288 -34.96 -18.48 1.29
N LYS A 289 -35.99 -19.33 1.24
CA LYS A 289 -35.94 -20.61 0.49
C LYS A 289 -35.46 -20.49 -0.96
N PRO A 290 -36.00 -19.61 -1.83
CA PRO A 290 -35.53 -19.48 -3.21
C PRO A 290 -34.07 -18.97 -3.29
N ILE A 291 -33.66 -18.10 -2.38
CA ILE A 291 -32.28 -17.59 -2.28
C ILE A 291 -31.33 -18.75 -1.96
N GLN A 292 -31.66 -19.55 -0.94
CA GLN A 292 -30.86 -20.72 -0.53
C GLN A 292 -30.73 -21.76 -1.65
N ILE A 293 -31.80 -22.02 -2.41
CA ILE A 293 -31.75 -22.93 -3.57
C ILE A 293 -30.76 -22.40 -4.63
N THR A 294 -30.83 -21.11 -4.94
CA THR A 294 -29.94 -20.46 -5.92
C THR A 294 -28.48 -20.55 -5.47
N ILE A 295 -28.21 -20.22 -4.20
CA ILE A 295 -26.87 -20.31 -3.61
C ILE A 295 -26.36 -21.75 -3.63
N LYS A 296 -27.19 -22.73 -3.24
CA LYS A 296 -26.82 -24.15 -3.26
C LYS A 296 -26.45 -24.62 -4.67
N ASN A 297 -27.18 -24.20 -5.69
CA ASN A 297 -26.87 -24.52 -7.09
C ASN A 297 -25.55 -23.88 -7.56
N ALA A 298 -25.31 -22.62 -7.17
CA ALA A 298 -24.06 -21.93 -7.46
C ALA A 298 -22.87 -22.61 -6.76
N VAL A 299 -22.98 -22.95 -5.48
CA VAL A 299 -21.93 -23.64 -4.70
C VAL A 299 -21.57 -24.99 -5.31
N LYS A 300 -22.57 -25.81 -5.67
CA LYS A 300 -22.34 -27.09 -6.36
C LYS A 300 -21.57 -26.90 -7.66
N THR A 301 -21.94 -25.87 -8.43
CA THR A 301 -21.29 -25.55 -9.69
C THR A 301 -19.85 -25.08 -9.47
N LEU A 302 -19.61 -24.20 -8.49
CA LEU A 302 -18.28 -23.71 -8.15
C LEU A 302 -17.36 -24.84 -7.67
N GLN A 303 -17.87 -25.73 -6.81
CA GLN A 303 -17.12 -26.88 -6.31
C GLN A 303 -16.74 -27.84 -7.45
N LYS A 304 -17.70 -28.21 -8.32
CA LYS A 304 -17.46 -29.13 -9.43
C LYS A 304 -16.36 -28.64 -10.39
N ASN A 305 -16.16 -27.33 -10.48
CA ASN A 305 -15.15 -26.70 -11.34
C ASN A 305 -13.90 -26.26 -10.57
N ASN A 306 -13.73 -26.66 -9.30
CA ASN A 306 -12.59 -26.28 -8.44
C ASN A 306 -12.38 -24.76 -8.31
N LEU A 307 -13.47 -23.99 -8.29
CA LEU A 307 -13.44 -22.52 -8.20
C LEU A 307 -13.62 -22.01 -6.76
N LEU A 308 -13.93 -22.89 -5.80
CA LEU A 308 -13.93 -22.55 -4.38
C LEU A 308 -12.50 -22.52 -3.82
N PRO A 309 -12.20 -21.64 -2.85
CA PRO A 309 -10.93 -21.69 -2.13
C PRO A 309 -10.71 -23.07 -1.51
N ILE A 310 -9.45 -23.57 -1.54
CA ILE A 310 -9.08 -24.93 -1.09
C ILE A 310 -9.48 -25.19 0.38
N SER A 311 -9.47 -24.14 1.21
CA SER A 311 -9.82 -24.21 2.63
C SER A 311 -11.32 -24.22 2.92
N LEU A 312 -12.17 -24.27 1.89
CA LEU A 312 -13.61 -24.01 1.97
C LEU A 312 -14.39 -25.22 1.48
N ASP A 313 -14.96 -26.00 2.40
CA ASP A 313 -15.85 -27.11 2.07
C ASP A 313 -17.23 -26.60 1.62
N THR A 314 -18.06 -27.48 1.08
CA THR A 314 -19.36 -27.11 0.51
C THR A 314 -20.35 -26.56 1.50
N GLU A 315 -20.34 -27.09 2.72
CA GLU A 315 -21.33 -26.71 3.74
C GLU A 315 -20.98 -25.33 4.31
N THR A 316 -19.70 -25.13 4.62
CA THR A 316 -19.20 -23.81 5.04
C THR A 316 -19.34 -22.77 3.92
N ALA A 317 -19.11 -23.14 2.66
CA ALA A 317 -19.35 -22.28 1.51
C ALA A 317 -20.80 -21.83 1.42
N GLN A 318 -21.73 -22.78 1.50
CA GLN A 318 -23.15 -22.48 1.43
C GLN A 318 -23.57 -21.53 2.55
N ASN A 319 -23.20 -21.81 3.80
CA ASN A 319 -23.51 -20.95 4.94
C ASN A 319 -22.90 -19.55 4.78
N LEU A 320 -21.64 -19.45 4.35
CA LEU A 320 -20.99 -18.16 4.11
C LEU A 320 -21.67 -17.32 3.04
N PHE A 321 -22.03 -17.93 1.91
CA PHE A 321 -22.72 -17.21 0.84
C PHE A 321 -24.15 -16.82 1.23
N GLU A 322 -24.85 -17.65 2.02
CA GLU A 322 -26.15 -17.29 2.60
C GLU A 322 -26.04 -16.05 3.50
N ASN A 323 -24.99 -15.97 4.32
CA ASN A 323 -24.72 -14.79 5.16
C ASN A 323 -24.28 -13.57 4.34
N CYS A 324 -23.71 -13.77 3.14
CA CYS A 324 -23.30 -12.69 2.25
C CYS A 324 -24.44 -12.17 1.34
N TYR A 325 -25.65 -12.71 1.43
CA TYR A 325 -26.79 -12.15 0.69
C TYR A 325 -26.98 -10.67 1.06
N PRO A 326 -27.00 -9.75 0.07
CA PRO A 326 -27.48 -9.95 -1.30
C PRO A 326 -26.42 -10.08 -2.39
N LEU A 327 -25.17 -10.38 -2.05
CA LEU A 327 -24.15 -10.67 -3.05
C LEU A 327 -24.40 -12.03 -3.70
N HIS A 328 -24.35 -12.11 -5.03
CA HIS A 328 -24.30 -13.39 -5.72
C HIS A 328 -23.02 -14.15 -5.31
N PRO A 329 -23.01 -15.50 -5.17
CA PRO A 329 -21.81 -16.24 -4.75
C PRO A 329 -20.55 -15.94 -5.58
N VAL A 330 -20.71 -15.73 -6.89
CA VAL A 330 -19.62 -15.29 -7.77
C VAL A 330 -19.14 -13.88 -7.38
N THR A 331 -20.05 -12.91 -7.22
CA THR A 331 -19.73 -11.55 -6.78
C THR A 331 -18.99 -11.55 -5.44
N ALA A 332 -19.47 -12.33 -4.47
CA ALA A 332 -18.88 -12.45 -3.15
C ALA A 332 -17.44 -13.01 -3.20
N LEU A 333 -17.15 -13.94 -4.11
CA LEU A 333 -15.79 -14.46 -4.33
C LEU A 333 -14.86 -13.45 -5.02
N LEU A 334 -15.38 -12.71 -5.99
CA LEU A 334 -14.60 -11.76 -6.79
C LEU A 334 -14.25 -10.50 -6.00
N LEU A 335 -15.19 -10.01 -5.18
CA LEU A 335 -15.11 -8.70 -4.56
C LEU A 335 -13.85 -8.46 -3.70
N PRO A 336 -13.41 -9.38 -2.81
CA PRO A 336 -12.16 -9.20 -2.05
C PRO A 336 -10.93 -9.10 -2.96
N THR A 337 -10.85 -9.98 -3.97
CA THR A 337 -9.72 -10.03 -4.91
C THR A 337 -9.69 -8.78 -5.81
N LEU A 338 -10.86 -8.30 -6.22
CA LEU A 338 -11.01 -7.07 -7.00
C LEU A 338 -10.49 -5.86 -6.23
N CYS A 339 -10.88 -5.73 -4.95
CA CYS A 339 -10.44 -4.63 -4.08
C CYS A 339 -8.93 -4.61 -3.88
N GLN A 340 -8.28 -5.78 -3.88
CA GLN A 340 -6.81 -5.89 -3.78
C GLN A 340 -6.09 -5.53 -5.09
N LYS A 341 -6.72 -5.74 -6.25
CA LYS A 341 -6.09 -5.52 -7.57
C LYS A 341 -6.30 -4.12 -8.16
N VAL A 342 -7.54 -3.64 -8.11
CA VAL A 342 -7.99 -2.42 -8.84
C VAL A 342 -7.88 -1.19 -7.96
N ALA A 343 -8.18 -1.37 -6.68
CA ALA A 343 -7.96 -0.35 -5.68
C ALA A 343 -6.74 -0.71 -4.84
N GLN A 344 -6.21 0.26 -4.12
CA GLN A 344 -5.02 0.00 -3.31
C GLN A 344 -5.32 -0.84 -2.06
N ASN A 345 -6.58 -0.99 -1.63
CA ASN A 345 -6.88 -1.22 -0.21
C ASN A 345 -8.23 -1.90 0.10
N GLU A 346 -8.29 -2.63 1.22
CA GLU A 346 -9.52 -3.20 1.80
C GLU A 346 -10.50 -2.11 2.28
N ARG A 347 -10.01 -0.87 2.46
CA ARG A 347 -10.89 0.30 2.68
C ARG A 347 -11.92 0.46 1.56
N THR A 348 -11.56 0.09 0.32
CA THR A 348 -12.48 0.17 -0.81
C THR A 348 -13.59 -0.86 -0.71
N LEU A 349 -13.32 -2.03 -0.13
CA LEU A 349 -14.36 -3.03 0.14
C LEU A 349 -15.43 -2.46 1.07
N PHE A 350 -15.03 -1.88 2.20
CA PHE A 350 -15.97 -1.34 3.17
C PHE A 350 -16.66 -0.05 2.70
N ASN A 351 -15.97 0.78 1.89
CA ASN A 351 -16.58 1.92 1.22
C ASN A 351 -17.67 1.46 0.24
N TYR A 352 -17.43 0.42 -0.56
CA TYR A 352 -18.46 -0.15 -1.43
C TYR A 352 -19.67 -0.68 -0.64
N LEU A 353 -19.40 -1.44 0.44
CA LEU A 353 -20.46 -2.07 1.23
C LEU A 353 -21.32 -1.07 2.00
N GLY A 354 -20.72 -0.06 2.63
CA GLY A 354 -21.42 0.86 3.54
C GLY A 354 -21.43 2.33 3.13
N GLY A 355 -20.82 2.69 2.00
CA GLY A 355 -20.76 4.05 1.49
C GLY A 355 -22.03 4.48 0.77
N SER A 356 -22.18 5.80 0.58
CA SER A 356 -23.33 6.44 -0.07
C SER A 356 -23.04 6.95 -1.48
N GLU A 357 -21.91 6.53 -2.07
CA GLU A 357 -21.47 6.91 -3.41
C GLU A 357 -22.36 6.29 -4.50
N PRO A 358 -22.39 6.84 -5.74
CA PRO A 358 -23.05 6.20 -6.86
C PRO A 358 -22.55 4.76 -7.06
N PHE A 359 -23.43 3.85 -7.47
CA PHE A 359 -23.14 2.42 -7.64
C PHE A 359 -22.68 1.67 -6.38
N SER A 360 -22.68 2.29 -5.20
CA SER A 360 -22.41 1.57 -3.96
C SER A 360 -23.46 0.49 -3.69
N LEU A 361 -23.12 -0.47 -2.85
CA LEU A 361 -24.05 -1.52 -2.47
C LEU A 361 -25.34 -0.94 -1.88
N THR A 362 -25.23 0.07 -1.01
CA THR A 362 -26.41 0.68 -0.37
C THR A 362 -27.36 1.29 -1.38
N LYS A 363 -26.85 1.91 -2.46
CA LYS A 363 -27.66 2.43 -3.56
C LYS A 363 -28.31 1.32 -4.38
N LYS A 364 -27.58 0.24 -4.64
CA LYS A 364 -28.14 -0.93 -5.34
C LYS A 364 -29.25 -1.63 -4.56
N LEU A 365 -29.22 -1.60 -3.23
CA LEU A 365 -30.34 -2.14 -2.42
C LEU A 365 -31.66 -1.38 -2.61
N ASP A 366 -31.62 -0.12 -3.06
CA ASP A 366 -32.81 0.67 -3.36
C ASP A 366 -33.51 0.19 -4.64
N GLU A 367 -32.76 -0.40 -5.57
CA GLU A 367 -33.21 -0.87 -6.89
C GLU A 367 -33.69 -2.34 -6.86
N LEU A 368 -33.14 -3.15 -5.95
CA LEU A 368 -33.37 -4.60 -5.90
C LEU A 368 -34.60 -4.99 -5.10
N THR A 369 -35.14 -6.16 -5.43
CA THR A 369 -36.23 -6.84 -4.72
C THR A 369 -35.76 -8.16 -4.09
N ALA A 370 -36.57 -8.73 -3.19
CA ALA A 370 -36.22 -9.98 -2.51
C ALA A 370 -36.08 -11.15 -3.50
N GLY A 371 -34.93 -11.83 -3.47
CA GLY A 371 -34.59 -12.92 -4.38
C GLY A 371 -33.63 -12.51 -5.50
N GLU A 372 -33.46 -11.20 -5.73
CA GLU A 372 -32.46 -10.68 -6.67
C GLU A 372 -31.10 -10.55 -5.99
N PHE A 373 -30.05 -10.61 -6.81
CA PHE A 373 -28.67 -10.58 -6.33
C PHE A 373 -27.91 -9.43 -6.99
N ILE A 374 -26.91 -8.94 -6.28
CA ILE A 374 -25.87 -8.09 -6.85
C ILE A 374 -24.91 -8.98 -7.64
N LEU A 375 -24.83 -8.74 -8.94
CA LEU A 375 -24.05 -9.51 -9.91
C LEU A 375 -22.67 -8.90 -10.14
N PRO A 376 -21.73 -9.62 -10.78
CA PRO A 376 -20.42 -9.07 -11.12
C PRO A 376 -20.48 -7.80 -11.97
N ALA A 377 -21.49 -7.68 -12.85
CA ALA A 377 -21.71 -6.48 -13.66
C ALA A 377 -21.98 -5.23 -12.80
N ASP A 378 -22.67 -5.36 -11.67
CA ASP A 378 -22.96 -4.22 -10.79
C ASP A 378 -21.69 -3.67 -10.12
N ILE A 379 -20.78 -4.57 -9.71
CA ILE A 379 -19.52 -4.14 -9.10
C ILE A 379 -18.52 -3.63 -10.14
N PHE A 380 -18.62 -4.05 -11.42
CA PHE A 380 -17.84 -3.44 -12.50
C PHE A 380 -18.05 -1.92 -12.54
N ASP A 381 -19.31 -1.48 -12.48
CA ASP A 381 -19.65 -0.06 -12.59
C ASP A 381 -19.11 0.77 -11.42
N TYR A 382 -19.06 0.22 -10.21
CA TYR A 382 -18.49 0.91 -9.06
C TYR A 382 -16.96 1.04 -9.15
N PHE A 383 -16.25 -0.03 -9.51
CA PHE A 383 -14.80 -0.09 -9.40
C PHE A 383 -14.05 0.39 -10.65
N LEU A 384 -14.67 0.34 -11.84
CA LEU A 384 -13.96 0.41 -13.13
C LEU A 384 -14.39 1.56 -14.04
N THR A 385 -15.36 2.37 -13.63
CA THR A 385 -15.81 3.57 -14.37
C THR A 385 -15.02 4.83 -14.03
N GLY A 386 -14.18 4.79 -12.99
CA GLY A 386 -13.37 5.93 -12.49
C GLY A 386 -11.86 5.76 -12.66
N GLN A 387 -11.08 6.64 -12.00
CA GLN A 387 -9.62 6.53 -11.97
C GLN A 387 -9.18 5.28 -11.20
N ILE A 388 -8.47 4.39 -11.88
CA ILE A 388 -7.88 3.19 -11.28
C ILE A 388 -6.63 3.59 -10.50
N LEU A 389 -6.55 3.21 -9.23
CA LEU A 389 -5.46 3.61 -8.31
C LEU A 389 -4.32 2.58 -8.24
N THR A 390 -4.34 1.54 -9.07
CA THR A 390 -3.31 0.50 -9.11
C THR A 390 -2.11 0.92 -9.94
N ASN A 391 -0.91 0.48 -9.56
CA ASN A 391 0.31 0.62 -10.37
C ASN A 391 0.58 -0.63 -11.24
N ASP A 392 -0.28 -1.64 -11.17
CA ASP A 392 -0.16 -2.84 -12.00
C ASP A 392 -0.60 -2.52 -13.45
N LEU A 393 0.39 -2.39 -14.35
CA LEU A 393 0.18 -2.07 -15.77
C LEU A 393 -0.72 -3.10 -16.47
N GLN A 394 -0.65 -4.38 -16.09
CA GLN A 394 -1.48 -5.41 -16.71
C GLN A 394 -2.95 -5.24 -16.31
N VAL A 395 -3.20 -4.92 -15.03
CA VAL A 395 -4.55 -4.59 -14.55
C VAL A 395 -5.07 -3.35 -15.29
N GLN A 396 -4.30 -2.25 -15.31
CA GLN A 396 -4.68 -1.03 -16.02
C GLN A 396 -5.05 -1.30 -17.48
N ARG A 397 -4.22 -2.05 -18.20
CA ARG A 397 -4.48 -2.46 -19.59
C ARG A 397 -5.79 -3.21 -19.72
N THR A 398 -6.01 -4.25 -18.91
CA THR A 398 -7.23 -5.09 -19.01
C THR A 398 -8.49 -4.29 -18.72
N VAL A 399 -8.43 -3.28 -17.84
CA VAL A 399 -9.57 -2.37 -17.62
C VAL A 399 -9.84 -1.50 -18.85
N VAL A 400 -8.79 -0.95 -19.48
CA VAL A 400 -8.92 -0.16 -20.71
C VAL A 400 -9.51 -1.01 -21.84
N GLU A 401 -9.08 -2.27 -21.96
CA GLU A 401 -9.64 -3.23 -22.91
C GLU A 401 -11.14 -3.44 -22.68
N ALA A 402 -11.54 -3.72 -21.44
CA ALA A 402 -12.94 -3.92 -21.07
C ALA A 402 -13.80 -2.67 -21.35
N ASN A 403 -13.35 -1.48 -20.92
CA ASN A 403 -14.08 -0.22 -21.14
C ASN A 403 -14.18 0.12 -22.64
N SER A 404 -13.10 -0.09 -23.41
CA SER A 404 -13.11 0.17 -24.86
C SER A 404 -14.01 -0.80 -25.61
N ALA A 405 -14.13 -2.05 -25.15
CA ALA A 405 -15.09 -3.01 -25.69
C ALA A 405 -16.54 -2.59 -25.40
N ILE A 406 -16.83 -2.10 -24.18
CA ILE A 406 -18.15 -1.58 -23.81
C ILE A 406 -18.53 -0.36 -24.67
N GLU A 407 -17.60 0.58 -24.85
CA GLU A 407 -17.81 1.75 -25.71
C GLU A 407 -18.10 1.37 -27.17
N ARG A 408 -17.36 0.39 -27.72
CA ARG A 408 -17.59 -0.09 -29.10
C ARG A 408 -18.92 -0.82 -29.24
N PHE A 409 -19.30 -1.60 -28.24
CA PHE A 409 -20.47 -2.46 -28.34
C PHE A 409 -21.79 -1.66 -28.40
N SER A 410 -21.86 -0.47 -27.80
CA SER A 410 -22.88 0.59 -27.94
C SER A 410 -24.33 0.18 -28.32
N THR A 411 -24.79 -0.99 -27.88
CA THR A 411 -26.17 -1.50 -28.02
C THR A 411 -27.03 -1.06 -26.84
N SER A 412 -28.35 -0.98 -27.05
CA SER A 412 -29.32 -0.70 -25.97
C SER A 412 -29.64 -1.93 -25.11
N ASN A 413 -29.08 -3.11 -25.41
CA ASN A 413 -29.35 -4.33 -24.66
C ASN A 413 -28.50 -4.40 -23.38
N THR A 414 -29.13 -4.08 -22.25
CA THR A 414 -28.48 -4.05 -20.94
C THR A 414 -27.94 -5.42 -20.50
N LYS A 415 -28.57 -6.53 -20.92
CA LYS A 415 -28.14 -7.88 -20.51
C LYS A 415 -26.82 -8.29 -21.18
N GLU A 416 -26.66 -7.98 -22.46
CA GLU A 416 -25.41 -8.23 -23.19
C GLU A 416 -24.26 -7.38 -22.63
N ILE A 417 -24.53 -6.10 -22.31
CA ILE A 417 -23.56 -5.23 -21.64
C ILE A 417 -23.17 -5.81 -20.27
N ASN A 418 -24.12 -6.33 -19.50
CA ASN A 418 -23.83 -6.94 -18.20
C ASN A 418 -22.98 -8.22 -18.33
N LEU A 419 -23.21 -9.03 -19.37
CA LEU A 419 -22.34 -10.18 -19.66
C LEU A 419 -20.93 -9.72 -20.02
N LEU A 420 -20.80 -8.71 -20.88
CA LEU A 420 -19.50 -8.13 -21.26
C LEU A 420 -18.74 -7.57 -20.05
N LYS A 421 -19.42 -6.82 -19.17
CA LYS A 421 -18.86 -6.32 -17.90
C LYS A 421 -18.38 -7.47 -17.01
N THR A 422 -19.17 -8.55 -16.93
CA THR A 422 -18.80 -9.75 -16.14
C THR A 422 -17.55 -10.43 -16.70
N ILE A 423 -17.44 -10.58 -18.03
CA ILE A 423 -16.25 -11.13 -18.69
C ILE A 423 -15.04 -10.23 -18.43
N GLY A 424 -15.18 -8.92 -18.63
CA GLY A 424 -14.12 -7.94 -18.37
C GLY A 424 -13.61 -7.99 -16.92
N LEU A 425 -14.52 -8.05 -15.96
CA LEU A 425 -14.18 -8.16 -14.53
C LEU A 425 -13.36 -9.42 -14.23
N LEU A 426 -13.76 -10.56 -14.78
CA LEU A 426 -13.06 -11.83 -14.60
C LEU A 426 -11.67 -11.80 -15.27
N ASN A 427 -11.55 -11.20 -16.45
CA ASN A 427 -10.27 -11.01 -17.12
C ASN A 427 -9.30 -10.15 -16.28
N ILE A 428 -9.78 -9.09 -15.63
CA ILE A 428 -8.98 -8.24 -14.74
C ILE A 428 -8.49 -9.02 -13.51
N ILE A 429 -9.37 -9.82 -12.90
CA ILE A 429 -9.03 -10.62 -11.72
C ILE A 429 -8.05 -11.74 -12.07
N SER A 430 -8.14 -12.31 -13.27
CA SER A 430 -7.26 -13.33 -13.88
C SER A 430 -7.10 -14.66 -13.12
N LYS A 431 -7.40 -14.71 -11.82
CA LYS A 431 -7.33 -15.90 -10.95
C LYS A 431 -8.49 -16.85 -11.17
N ILE A 432 -9.63 -16.32 -11.62
CA ILE A 432 -10.85 -17.08 -11.90
C ILE A 432 -11.17 -16.91 -13.39
N PRO A 433 -11.15 -17.98 -14.20
CA PRO A 433 -11.40 -17.87 -15.63
C PRO A 433 -12.85 -17.48 -15.91
N ALA A 434 -13.06 -16.68 -16.96
CA ALA A 434 -14.38 -16.39 -17.50
C ALA A 434 -14.93 -17.60 -18.29
N SER A 435 -15.13 -18.71 -17.58
CA SER A 435 -15.60 -19.97 -18.16
C SER A 435 -17.10 -19.92 -18.43
N THR A 436 -17.55 -20.69 -19.43
CA THR A 436 -18.97 -20.90 -19.75
C THR A 436 -19.79 -21.24 -18.50
N THR A 437 -19.25 -22.10 -17.63
CA THR A 437 -19.93 -22.55 -16.43
C THR A 437 -20.17 -21.42 -15.42
N LEU A 438 -19.20 -20.53 -15.25
CA LEU A 438 -19.32 -19.40 -14.32
C LEU A 438 -20.23 -18.31 -14.90
N LEU A 439 -20.08 -17.99 -16.18
CA LEU A 439 -20.90 -16.97 -16.85
C LEU A 439 -22.38 -17.33 -16.84
N LYS A 440 -22.73 -18.62 -17.01
CA LYS A 440 -24.12 -19.12 -16.87
C LYS A 440 -24.72 -18.94 -15.47
N LEU A 441 -23.90 -18.83 -14.42
CA LEU A 441 -24.41 -18.51 -13.08
C LEU A 441 -24.78 -17.02 -12.95
N CYS A 442 -24.19 -16.15 -13.77
CA CYS A 442 -24.38 -14.70 -13.69
C CYS A 442 -25.34 -14.17 -14.76
N ASP A 443 -25.60 -14.93 -15.82
CA ASP A 443 -26.48 -14.55 -16.91
C ASP A 443 -27.40 -15.71 -17.33
N GLY A 444 -28.71 -15.52 -17.14
CA GLY A 444 -29.72 -16.50 -17.53
C GLY A 444 -29.94 -16.62 -19.04
N LEU A 445 -29.49 -15.64 -19.83
CA LEU A 445 -29.57 -15.64 -21.30
C LEU A 445 -28.18 -15.80 -21.95
N PHE A 446 -27.26 -16.44 -21.24
CA PHE A 446 -25.86 -16.59 -21.65
C PHE A 446 -25.70 -17.03 -23.11
N GLU A 447 -26.41 -18.05 -23.57
CA GLU A 447 -26.23 -18.61 -24.93
C GLU A 447 -26.58 -17.61 -26.03
N GLU A 448 -27.61 -16.78 -25.84
CA GLU A 448 -27.99 -15.74 -26.81
C GLU A 448 -27.01 -14.57 -26.77
N ASN A 449 -26.71 -14.09 -25.57
CA ASN A 449 -25.87 -12.91 -25.35
C ASN A 449 -24.42 -13.16 -25.80
N ILE A 450 -23.84 -14.34 -25.51
CA ILE A 450 -22.46 -14.66 -25.90
C ILE A 450 -22.32 -14.78 -27.42
N LEU A 451 -23.31 -15.38 -28.09
CA LEU A 451 -23.31 -15.50 -29.55
C LEU A 451 -23.34 -14.12 -30.22
N ASN A 452 -24.08 -13.15 -29.67
CA ASN A 452 -24.08 -11.80 -30.22
C ASN A 452 -22.73 -11.09 -30.01
N LEU A 453 -22.15 -11.21 -28.81
CA LEU A 453 -20.82 -10.64 -28.50
C LEU A 453 -19.71 -11.25 -29.38
N GLU A 454 -19.76 -12.56 -29.66
CA GLU A 454 -18.81 -13.23 -30.57
C GLU A 454 -19.01 -12.80 -32.03
N LYS A 455 -20.27 -12.74 -32.51
CA LYS A 455 -20.58 -12.29 -33.88
C LYS A 455 -20.05 -10.87 -34.16
N GLN A 456 -20.10 -10.01 -33.16
CA GLN A 456 -19.59 -8.64 -33.26
C GLN A 456 -18.09 -8.52 -32.96
N SER A 457 -17.38 -9.65 -32.76
CA SER A 457 -15.94 -9.68 -32.44
C SER A 457 -15.58 -8.85 -31.21
N ILE A 458 -16.49 -8.77 -30.22
CA ILE A 458 -16.26 -8.08 -28.95
C ILE A 458 -15.58 -8.99 -27.94
N VAL A 459 -15.90 -10.29 -27.99
CA VAL A 459 -15.29 -11.33 -27.17
C VAL A 459 -14.88 -12.52 -28.04
N TYR A 460 -13.94 -13.32 -27.54
CA TYR A 460 -13.53 -14.56 -28.19
C TYR A 460 -13.22 -15.63 -27.16
N TYR A 461 -13.36 -16.90 -27.55
CA TYR A 461 -13.14 -18.04 -26.68
C TYR A 461 -11.75 -18.65 -26.85
N ARG A 462 -10.97 -18.74 -25.76
CA ARG A 462 -9.67 -19.41 -25.71
C ARG A 462 -9.83 -20.86 -25.26
N LYS A 463 -9.80 -21.79 -26.23
CA LYS A 463 -9.98 -23.23 -25.99
C LYS A 463 -9.04 -23.83 -24.95
N PHE A 464 -7.75 -23.47 -24.99
CA PHE A 464 -6.74 -24.01 -24.08
C PHE A 464 -6.99 -23.66 -22.61
N ASN A 465 -7.47 -22.44 -22.36
CA ASN A 465 -7.71 -21.92 -21.01
C ASN A 465 -9.17 -22.08 -20.55
N ASN A 466 -10.06 -22.52 -21.44
CA ASN A 466 -11.51 -22.60 -21.21
C ASN A 466 -12.08 -21.26 -20.68
N GLU A 467 -11.74 -20.15 -21.34
CA GLU A 467 -12.17 -18.81 -20.93
C GLU A 467 -12.56 -17.94 -22.12
N TYR A 468 -13.54 -17.07 -21.89
CA TYR A 468 -13.82 -15.94 -22.77
C TYR A 468 -12.93 -14.76 -22.40
N ARG A 469 -12.44 -14.06 -23.42
CA ARG A 469 -11.73 -12.80 -23.24
C ARG A 469 -12.38 -11.69 -24.03
N VAL A 470 -12.33 -10.50 -23.45
CA VAL A 470 -12.58 -9.26 -24.20
C VAL A 470 -11.55 -9.15 -25.31
N TRP A 471 -12.01 -8.89 -26.53
CA TRP A 471 -11.17 -8.61 -27.66
C TRP A 471 -10.79 -7.13 -27.68
N GLN A 472 -9.49 -6.83 -27.69
CA GLN A 472 -8.96 -5.46 -27.66
C GLN A 472 -9.20 -4.72 -28.98
N GLY A 473 -9.43 -5.43 -30.09
CA GLY A 473 -9.55 -4.84 -31.43
C GLY A 473 -8.23 -4.78 -32.20
N SER A 474 -7.08 -4.97 -31.54
CA SER A 474 -5.74 -4.87 -32.12
C SER A 474 -4.83 -6.00 -31.63
N ASP A 475 -4.07 -6.61 -32.53
CA ASP A 475 -3.00 -7.57 -32.20
C ASP A 475 -1.67 -6.87 -31.90
N PHE A 476 -1.67 -5.54 -31.75
CA PHE A 476 -0.46 -4.75 -31.56
C PHE A 476 0.13 -4.92 -30.15
N ASP A 477 1.24 -5.65 -30.05
CA ASP A 477 1.99 -5.81 -28.80
C ASP A 477 2.95 -4.63 -28.58
N ILE A 478 2.48 -3.63 -27.80
CA ILE A 478 3.25 -2.45 -27.42
C ILE A 478 4.56 -2.83 -26.72
N ASN A 479 4.57 -3.88 -25.88
CA ASN A 479 5.77 -4.26 -25.12
C ASN A 479 6.81 -4.90 -26.02
N ALA A 480 6.37 -5.75 -26.97
CA ALA A 480 7.27 -6.32 -27.97
C ALA A 480 7.85 -5.22 -28.86
N GLU A 481 7.02 -4.27 -29.30
CA GLU A 481 7.48 -3.13 -30.11
C GLU A 481 8.42 -2.21 -29.32
N LEU A 482 8.12 -1.92 -28.04
CA LEU A 482 9.01 -1.14 -27.17
C LEU A 482 10.37 -1.81 -27.00
N ALA A 483 10.39 -3.11 -26.69
CA ALA A 483 11.64 -3.85 -26.55
C ALA A 483 12.45 -3.84 -27.87
N HIS A 484 11.76 -3.95 -29.01
CA HIS A 484 12.38 -3.84 -30.33
C HIS A 484 12.98 -2.45 -30.56
N GLN A 485 12.26 -1.37 -30.25
CA GLN A 485 12.74 0.00 -30.42
C GLN A 485 13.86 0.34 -29.42
N GLU A 486 13.77 -0.09 -28.16
CA GLU A 486 14.82 0.10 -27.16
C GLU A 486 16.14 -0.57 -27.58
N ALA A 487 16.07 -1.78 -28.16
CA ALA A 487 17.24 -2.46 -28.70
C ALA A 487 17.91 -1.66 -29.83
N GLN A 488 17.12 -1.05 -30.72
CA GLN A 488 17.63 -0.18 -31.78
C GLN A 488 18.21 1.14 -31.24
N LEU A 489 17.59 1.69 -30.19
CA LEU A 489 17.99 2.94 -29.54
C LEU A 489 19.18 2.80 -28.58
N CYS A 490 19.82 1.62 -28.47
CA CYS A 490 21.05 1.45 -27.69
C CYS A 490 22.16 2.43 -28.09
N VAL A 491 22.17 2.90 -29.35
CA VAL A 491 23.14 3.85 -29.92
C VAL A 491 22.81 5.32 -29.58
N LEU A 492 21.62 5.60 -29.07
CA LEU A 492 21.18 6.96 -28.74
C LEU A 492 22.06 7.57 -27.65
N ASN A 493 22.56 8.77 -27.92
CA ASN A 493 23.28 9.57 -26.94
C ASN A 493 22.28 10.28 -26.02
N VAL A 494 22.00 9.67 -24.87
CA VAL A 494 21.04 10.20 -23.87
C VAL A 494 21.37 11.64 -23.45
N ALA A 495 22.64 12.00 -23.33
CA ALA A 495 23.05 13.36 -22.97
C ALA A 495 22.56 14.39 -24.00
N ASP A 496 22.68 14.07 -25.29
CA ASP A 496 22.27 14.97 -26.38
C ASP A 496 20.75 15.18 -26.36
N LYS A 497 19.98 14.09 -26.20
CA LYS A 497 18.50 14.15 -26.09
C LYS A 497 18.05 14.97 -24.87
N LEU A 498 18.72 14.84 -23.72
CA LEU A 498 18.43 15.66 -22.53
C LEU A 498 18.73 17.16 -22.75
N ASN A 499 19.78 17.48 -23.52
CA ASN A 499 20.09 18.85 -23.89
C ASN A 499 19.08 19.42 -24.90
N GLU A 500 18.69 18.65 -25.93
CA GLU A 500 17.67 19.04 -26.92
C GLU A 500 16.32 19.35 -26.27
N THR A 501 15.93 18.53 -25.29
CA THR A 501 14.65 18.71 -24.57
C THR A 501 14.67 19.82 -23.53
N SER A 502 15.85 20.38 -23.21
CA SER A 502 15.99 21.48 -22.22
C SER A 502 15.29 21.19 -20.89
N VAL A 503 15.56 20.00 -20.34
CA VAL A 503 14.89 19.46 -19.14
C VAL A 503 14.92 20.39 -17.92
N PHE A 504 15.99 21.18 -17.78
CA PHE A 504 16.13 22.12 -16.68
C PHE A 504 16.14 23.57 -17.19
N LEU A 505 15.49 24.44 -16.43
CA LEU A 505 15.69 25.89 -16.55
C LEU A 505 17.08 26.27 -15.99
N PRO A 506 17.63 27.43 -16.39
CA PRO A 506 18.85 27.95 -15.80
C PRO A 506 18.79 28.04 -14.27
N PHE A 507 19.86 27.61 -13.61
CA PHE A 507 19.96 27.58 -12.15
C PHE A 507 20.48 28.91 -11.62
N VAL A 508 19.65 29.65 -10.90
CA VAL A 508 20.03 30.94 -10.31
C VAL A 508 20.90 30.72 -9.07
N ALA A 509 22.08 31.34 -9.06
CA ALA A 509 22.95 31.42 -7.88
C ALA A 509 22.37 32.45 -6.89
N LYS A 510 21.28 32.08 -6.19
CA LYS A 510 20.44 33.01 -5.43
C LYS A 510 21.23 33.84 -4.42
N LYS A 511 22.05 33.20 -3.58
CA LYS A 511 22.85 33.92 -2.57
C LYS A 511 23.82 34.88 -3.21
N TYR A 512 24.62 34.40 -4.17
CA TYR A 512 25.61 35.22 -4.86
C TYR A 512 24.97 36.39 -5.60
N SER A 513 23.80 36.17 -6.21
CA SER A 513 23.03 37.21 -6.90
C SER A 513 22.56 38.31 -5.95
N ILE A 514 22.12 37.93 -4.74
CA ILE A 514 21.73 38.87 -3.68
C ILE A 514 22.96 39.65 -3.18
N GLU A 515 24.07 38.97 -2.88
CA GLU A 515 25.30 39.58 -2.35
C GLU A 515 25.97 40.54 -3.35
N LYS A 516 25.82 40.28 -4.65
CA LYS A 516 26.44 41.09 -5.72
C LYS A 516 25.48 42.03 -6.43
N HIS A 517 24.20 42.06 -6.03
CA HIS A 517 23.17 42.89 -6.66
C HIS A 517 23.11 42.73 -8.20
N SER A 518 23.28 41.51 -8.69
CA SER A 518 23.23 41.20 -10.13
C SER A 518 22.77 39.76 -10.32
N LEU A 519 22.02 39.47 -11.37
CA LEU A 519 21.53 38.12 -11.63
C LEU A 519 22.68 37.23 -12.15
N PHE A 520 23.07 36.23 -11.35
CA PHE A 520 24.00 35.19 -11.75
C PHE A 520 23.26 33.86 -11.88
N TYR A 521 23.42 33.20 -13.01
CA TYR A 521 22.83 31.90 -13.28
C TYR A 521 23.81 30.98 -13.98
N PHE A 522 23.53 29.68 -13.91
CA PHE A 522 24.24 28.64 -14.63
C PHE A 522 23.32 27.95 -15.63
N GLU A 523 23.83 27.68 -16.82
CA GLU A 523 23.13 26.90 -17.84
C GLU A 523 23.32 25.39 -17.60
N PRO A 524 22.25 24.60 -17.53
CA PRO A 524 22.38 23.15 -17.41
C PRO A 524 22.89 22.54 -18.70
N PHE A 525 23.81 21.59 -18.59
CA PHE A 525 24.36 20.88 -19.73
C PHE A 525 24.69 19.43 -19.38
N PHE A 526 24.22 18.47 -20.16
CA PHE A 526 24.46 17.05 -19.93
C PHE A 526 25.58 16.53 -20.83
N ILE A 527 26.45 15.67 -20.28
CA ILE A 527 27.49 14.98 -21.05
C ILE A 527 27.62 13.52 -20.63
N ASN A 528 28.04 12.66 -21.56
CA ASN A 528 28.57 11.35 -21.22
C ASN A 528 30.05 11.45 -20.88
N ILE A 529 30.49 10.82 -19.78
CA ILE A 529 31.88 10.90 -19.32
C ILE A 529 32.86 10.35 -20.36
N SER A 530 32.46 9.37 -21.16
CA SER A 530 33.27 8.84 -22.27
C SER A 530 33.59 9.89 -23.34
N LYS A 531 32.72 10.89 -23.53
CA LYS A 531 32.81 11.91 -24.59
C LYS A 531 33.24 13.31 -24.10
N TYR A 532 33.67 13.47 -22.85
CA TYR A 532 34.00 14.80 -22.30
C TYR A 532 35.00 15.62 -23.13
N LYS A 533 35.95 14.96 -23.82
CA LYS A 533 36.96 15.63 -24.66
C LYS A 533 36.40 16.26 -25.94
N GLN A 534 35.21 15.84 -26.35
CA GLN A 534 34.52 16.34 -27.55
C GLN A 534 33.73 17.61 -27.25
N GLN A 535 33.68 18.05 -25.98
CA GLN A 535 32.88 19.17 -25.53
C GLN A 535 33.76 20.41 -25.34
N ASP A 536 33.16 21.59 -25.54
CA ASP A 536 33.89 22.85 -25.38
C ASP A 536 34.31 23.10 -23.94
N LYS A 537 35.60 23.39 -23.75
CA LYS A 537 36.20 23.66 -22.44
C LYS A 537 35.62 24.90 -21.76
N GLN A 538 35.16 25.88 -22.54
CA GLN A 538 34.61 27.14 -22.08
C GLN A 538 33.34 27.45 -22.88
N ALA A 539 32.33 27.98 -22.20
CA ALA A 539 31.12 28.52 -22.80
C ALA A 539 31.01 30.02 -22.47
N VAL A 540 30.13 30.72 -23.18
CA VAL A 540 29.87 32.15 -22.95
C VAL A 540 29.27 32.37 -21.55
N ASN A 541 28.34 31.51 -21.16
CA ASN A 541 27.72 31.53 -19.84
C ASN A 541 28.28 30.38 -18.98
N PRO A 542 28.42 30.58 -17.66
CA PRO A 542 28.79 29.50 -16.73
C PRO A 542 27.80 28.34 -16.81
N ARG A 543 28.28 27.09 -16.75
CA ARG A 543 27.43 25.90 -16.86
C ARG A 543 27.42 25.05 -15.59
N ILE A 544 26.32 24.33 -15.38
CA ILE A 544 26.31 23.12 -14.55
C ILE A 544 26.34 21.93 -15.50
N ILE A 545 27.46 21.22 -15.51
CA ILE A 545 27.73 20.07 -16.38
C ILE A 545 27.36 18.79 -15.63
N PHE A 546 26.22 18.21 -15.96
CA PHE A 546 25.73 16.93 -15.46
C PHE A 546 26.36 15.78 -16.24
N CYS A 547 27.20 15.01 -15.56
CA CYS A 547 27.99 13.92 -16.13
C CYS A 547 27.31 12.58 -15.89
N LEU A 548 26.93 11.91 -16.98
CA LEU A 548 26.39 10.55 -16.99
C LEU A 548 27.54 9.52 -17.06
N SER A 549 27.53 8.53 -16.16
CA SER A 549 28.48 7.41 -16.14
C SER A 549 27.95 6.18 -16.85
N ASP A 550 28.80 5.48 -17.59
CA ASP A 550 28.53 4.17 -18.18
C ASP A 550 29.08 3.03 -17.31
N THR A 551 30.18 3.29 -16.59
CA THR A 551 30.87 2.27 -15.78
C THR A 551 31.33 2.82 -14.43
N PRO A 552 31.54 1.96 -13.41
CA PRO A 552 32.13 2.39 -12.13
C PRO A 552 33.52 3.02 -12.26
N LYS A 553 34.25 2.74 -13.36
CA LYS A 553 35.56 3.35 -13.64
C LYS A 553 35.43 4.83 -13.97
N ASP A 554 34.26 5.29 -14.42
CA ASP A 554 34.01 6.67 -14.81
C ASP A 554 34.04 7.62 -13.64
N GLU A 555 33.76 7.16 -12.41
CA GLU A 555 33.89 8.00 -11.22
C GLU A 555 35.34 8.47 -11.01
N LYS A 556 36.32 7.59 -11.27
CA LYS A 556 37.75 7.95 -11.22
C LYS A 556 38.11 8.93 -12.33
N ILE A 557 37.58 8.72 -13.54
CA ILE A 557 37.82 9.59 -14.70
C ILE A 557 37.22 10.98 -14.45
N PHE A 558 36.02 11.03 -13.87
CA PHE A 558 35.34 12.26 -13.50
C PHE A 558 36.19 13.11 -12.54
N LYS A 559 36.63 12.51 -11.42
CA LYS A 559 37.44 13.18 -10.39
C LYS A 559 38.82 13.63 -10.89
N THR A 560 39.47 12.83 -11.74
CA THR A 560 40.86 13.08 -12.16
C THR A 560 40.99 13.90 -13.44
N LYS A 561 40.05 13.77 -14.39
CA LYS A 561 40.19 14.33 -15.75
C LYS A 561 39.07 15.29 -16.12
N VAL A 562 37.80 14.90 -15.96
CA VAL A 562 36.64 15.70 -16.43
C VAL A 562 36.58 17.03 -15.69
N VAL A 563 36.70 16.97 -14.36
CA VAL A 563 36.76 18.13 -13.47
C VAL A 563 37.87 19.13 -13.85
N GLN A 564 39.00 18.65 -14.36
CA GLN A 564 40.15 19.48 -14.72
C GLN A 564 40.06 19.99 -16.18
N HIS A 565 39.14 19.46 -16.97
CA HIS A 565 39.03 19.77 -18.39
C HIS A 565 38.27 21.07 -18.66
N PHE A 566 37.20 21.31 -17.91
CA PHE A 566 36.29 22.44 -18.08
C PHE A 566 36.74 23.70 -17.30
N SER A 567 36.12 24.83 -17.62
CA SER A 567 36.40 26.12 -17.00
C SER A 567 36.24 26.09 -15.48
N GLN A 568 37.01 26.93 -14.77
CA GLN A 568 36.82 27.13 -13.33
C GLN A 568 35.48 27.78 -12.98
N GLN A 569 34.80 28.35 -13.98
CA GLN A 569 33.45 28.90 -13.84
C GLN A 569 32.36 27.83 -14.01
N ASP A 570 32.70 26.64 -14.55
CA ASP A 570 31.75 25.54 -14.72
C ASP A 570 31.70 24.67 -13.45
N ILE A 571 30.51 24.13 -13.16
CA ILE A 571 30.29 23.19 -12.07
C ILE A 571 30.05 21.81 -12.67
N CYS A 572 30.97 20.85 -12.46
CA CYS A 572 30.77 19.47 -12.87
C CYS A 572 30.07 18.66 -11.77
N VAL A 573 29.04 17.90 -12.14
CA VAL A 573 28.22 17.09 -11.24
C VAL A 573 28.15 15.66 -11.77
N LEU A 574 28.61 14.68 -11.00
CA LEU A 574 28.44 13.26 -11.37
C LEU A 574 27.08 12.75 -10.91
N LEU A 575 26.30 12.20 -11.85
CA LEU A 575 24.97 11.68 -11.56
C LEU A 575 25.04 10.24 -11.03
N SER A 576 24.61 10.03 -9.79
CA SER A 576 24.59 8.72 -9.13
C SER A 576 23.56 7.76 -9.73
N ASN A 577 22.48 8.29 -10.31
CA ASN A 577 21.39 7.54 -10.96
C ASN A 577 21.51 7.52 -12.50
N SER A 578 22.74 7.57 -13.02
CA SER A 578 23.01 7.63 -14.46
C SER A 578 22.33 6.50 -15.26
N GLU A 579 22.31 5.27 -14.72
CA GLU A 579 21.71 4.11 -15.39
C GLU A 579 20.18 4.25 -15.47
N GLN A 580 19.54 4.66 -14.38
CA GLN A 580 18.09 4.88 -14.32
C GLN A 580 17.67 6.00 -15.26
N ILE A 581 18.38 7.13 -15.27
CA ILE A 581 18.12 8.24 -16.20
C ILE A 581 18.24 7.76 -17.65
N LYS A 582 19.29 6.99 -17.98
CA LYS A 582 19.48 6.45 -19.33
C LYS A 582 18.35 5.54 -19.76
N GLN A 583 17.92 4.64 -18.88
CA GLN A 583 16.83 3.73 -19.16
C GLN A 583 15.52 4.49 -19.40
N VAL A 584 15.16 5.36 -18.47
CA VAL A 584 13.87 6.07 -18.52
C VAL A 584 13.78 7.02 -19.73
N VAL A 585 14.87 7.74 -20.07
CA VAL A 585 14.93 8.59 -21.27
C VAL A 585 14.87 7.78 -22.56
N ARG A 586 15.50 6.58 -22.60
CA ARG A 586 15.39 5.68 -23.76
C ARG A 586 13.97 5.20 -23.95
N ASN A 587 13.30 4.79 -22.88
CA ASN A 587 11.91 4.34 -22.91
C ASN A 587 10.99 5.46 -23.38
N GLN A 588 11.19 6.69 -22.90
CA GLN A 588 10.44 7.86 -23.35
C GLN A 588 10.66 8.10 -24.85
N THR A 589 11.90 8.04 -25.31
CA THR A 589 12.23 8.26 -26.73
C THR A 589 11.67 7.15 -27.62
N ALA A 590 11.68 5.90 -27.16
CA ALA A 590 11.08 4.76 -27.85
C ALA A 590 9.57 4.96 -28.00
N LEU A 591 8.87 5.36 -26.94
CA LEU A 591 7.43 5.65 -26.97
C LEU A 591 7.10 6.82 -27.91
N GLU A 592 7.86 7.91 -27.86
CA GLU A 592 7.73 9.04 -28.78
C GLU A 592 7.89 8.59 -30.24
N TYR A 593 8.90 7.75 -30.51
CA TYR A 593 9.15 7.22 -31.84
C TYR A 593 8.00 6.34 -32.34
N ILE A 594 7.55 5.37 -31.52
CA ILE A 594 6.43 4.47 -31.83
C ILE A 594 5.16 5.28 -32.13
N LYS A 595 4.87 6.27 -31.29
CA LYS A 595 3.70 7.14 -31.44
C LYS A 595 3.69 7.90 -32.76
N VAL A 596 4.87 8.32 -33.24
CA VAL A 596 4.99 9.10 -34.49
C VAL A 596 5.12 8.23 -35.72
N HIS A 597 5.81 7.08 -35.65
CA HIS A 597 6.21 6.32 -36.85
C HIS A 597 5.43 5.03 -37.07
N ASN A 598 4.75 4.49 -36.06
CA ASN A 598 4.02 3.24 -36.22
C ASN A 598 2.62 3.46 -36.80
N PRO A 599 2.31 2.93 -38.00
CA PRO A 599 1.04 3.20 -38.67
C PRO A 599 -0.17 2.61 -37.92
N VAL A 600 0.02 1.50 -37.20
CA VAL A 600 -1.06 0.89 -36.40
C VAL A 600 -1.44 1.81 -35.25
N VAL A 601 -0.44 2.39 -34.58
CA VAL A 601 -0.64 3.37 -33.51
C VAL A 601 -1.37 4.63 -34.00
N GLN A 602 -1.08 5.08 -35.21
CA GLN A 602 -1.74 6.27 -35.76
C GLN A 602 -3.21 6.05 -36.10
N GLN A 603 -3.60 4.81 -36.40
CA GLN A 603 -4.95 4.48 -36.90
C GLN A 603 -5.84 3.87 -35.81
N ASP A 604 -5.26 3.20 -34.82
CA ASP A 604 -6.01 2.46 -33.80
C ASP A 604 -6.21 3.29 -32.50
N PRO A 605 -7.44 3.75 -32.20
CA PRO A 605 -7.69 4.57 -31.02
C PRO A 605 -7.48 3.83 -29.68
N VAL A 606 -7.56 2.49 -29.66
CA VAL A 606 -7.32 1.69 -28.46
C VAL A 606 -5.81 1.69 -28.15
N VAL A 607 -5.00 1.41 -29.17
CA VAL A 607 -3.53 1.48 -29.06
C VAL A 607 -3.06 2.89 -28.70
N GLN A 608 -3.71 3.94 -29.22
CA GLN A 608 -3.41 5.33 -28.83
C GLN A 608 -3.69 5.60 -27.35
N ARG A 609 -4.81 5.13 -26.81
CA ARG A 609 -5.14 5.28 -25.38
C ARG A 609 -4.11 4.56 -24.52
N GLU A 610 -3.72 3.35 -24.89
CA GLU A 610 -2.68 2.59 -24.17
C GLU A 610 -1.33 3.30 -24.21
N ILE A 611 -0.85 3.73 -25.38
CA ILE A 611 0.41 4.48 -25.50
C ILE A 611 0.38 5.77 -24.69
N ARG A 612 -0.77 6.46 -24.59
CA ARG A 612 -0.90 7.64 -23.71
C ARG A 612 -0.69 7.27 -22.23
N ILE A 613 -1.21 6.14 -21.78
CA ILE A 613 -1.03 5.67 -20.40
C ILE A 613 0.45 5.31 -20.15
N TYR A 614 1.07 4.56 -21.06
CA TYR A 614 2.50 4.26 -20.99
C TYR A 614 3.35 5.54 -20.99
N SER A 615 3.06 6.48 -21.89
CA SER A 615 3.77 7.76 -21.97
C SER A 615 3.65 8.56 -20.68
N ALA A 616 2.44 8.67 -20.11
CA ALA A 616 2.23 9.39 -18.85
C ALA A 616 2.97 8.75 -17.67
N ASN A 617 3.06 7.42 -17.62
CA ASN A 617 3.83 6.73 -16.59
C ASN A 617 5.33 6.97 -16.75
N VAL A 618 5.86 6.83 -17.97
CA VAL A 618 7.29 7.06 -18.26
C VAL A 618 7.66 8.53 -18.06
N GLU A 619 6.83 9.49 -18.44
CA GLU A 619 7.04 10.93 -18.17
C GLU A 619 7.14 11.21 -16.66
N ARG A 620 6.27 10.59 -15.85
CA ARG A 620 6.34 10.70 -14.39
C ARG A 620 7.63 10.10 -13.83
N GLU A 621 8.01 8.91 -14.30
CA GLU A 621 9.29 8.29 -13.91
C GLU A 621 10.48 9.16 -14.31
N THR A 622 10.46 9.74 -15.51
CA THR A 622 11.52 10.62 -16.02
C THR A 622 11.64 11.85 -15.13
N THR A 623 10.51 12.51 -14.88
CA THR A 623 10.43 13.68 -14.01
C THR A 623 10.92 13.36 -12.60
N ASN A 624 10.56 12.22 -12.04
CA ASN A 624 11.01 11.80 -10.72
C ASN A 624 12.53 11.56 -10.67
N GLU A 625 13.12 10.88 -11.66
CA GLU A 625 14.57 10.64 -11.70
C GLU A 625 15.37 11.92 -11.93
N LEU A 626 14.84 12.87 -12.69
CA LEU A 626 15.45 14.18 -12.91
C LEU A 626 15.30 15.09 -11.70
N ASN A 627 14.14 15.10 -11.03
CA ASN A 627 13.93 15.86 -9.80
C ASN A 627 14.87 15.42 -8.68
N LYS A 628 15.23 14.13 -8.61
CA LYS A 628 16.25 13.65 -7.66
C LYS A 628 17.59 14.38 -7.79
N ILE A 629 17.96 14.84 -9.00
CA ILE A 629 19.18 15.62 -9.24
C ILE A 629 19.12 16.96 -8.50
N VAL A 630 17.95 17.60 -8.49
CA VAL A 630 17.72 18.93 -7.90
C VAL A 630 17.42 18.85 -6.41
N GLU A 631 16.65 17.85 -5.99
CA GLU A 631 16.19 17.68 -4.60
C GLU A 631 17.30 17.16 -3.68
N ASN A 632 18.23 16.34 -4.21
CA ASN A 632 19.30 15.72 -3.42
C ASN A 632 20.71 16.03 -3.99
N PRO A 633 21.14 17.30 -4.01
CA PRO A 633 22.45 17.67 -4.53
C PRO A 633 23.62 17.02 -3.76
N SER A 634 23.39 16.55 -2.52
CA SER A 634 24.34 15.80 -1.70
C SER A 634 24.60 14.36 -2.18
N ILE A 635 23.71 13.77 -2.97
CA ILE A 635 23.84 12.38 -3.49
C ILE A 635 24.70 12.36 -4.78
N ALA A 636 24.85 13.49 -5.47
CA ALA A 636 25.79 13.62 -6.58
C ALA A 636 27.24 13.43 -6.09
N THR A 637 27.84 12.30 -6.42
CA THR A 637 29.17 11.90 -5.94
C THR A 637 30.26 12.74 -6.61
N GLY A 638 30.66 13.80 -5.93
CA GLY A 638 31.72 14.68 -6.40
C GLY A 638 31.18 15.92 -7.08
N ILE A 639 30.38 16.72 -6.36
CA ILE A 639 30.47 18.16 -6.55
C ILE A 639 31.95 18.50 -6.39
N ASN A 640 32.58 18.88 -7.49
CA ASN A 640 33.89 19.45 -7.41
C ASN A 640 33.72 20.70 -6.54
N THR A 641 34.19 20.63 -5.30
CA THR A 641 34.20 21.80 -4.42
C THR A 641 34.96 22.85 -5.20
N ILE A 642 34.21 23.86 -5.61
CA ILE A 642 34.67 24.97 -6.42
C ILE A 642 36.04 25.37 -5.85
N LYS A 643 37.09 25.34 -6.67
CA LYS A 643 38.42 25.88 -6.29
C LYS A 643 38.39 27.39 -6.04
N SER A 644 37.21 28.01 -6.10
CA SER A 644 36.93 29.35 -5.63
C SER A 644 35.84 29.29 -4.56
N GLU A 645 36.13 29.86 -3.39
CA GLU A 645 35.16 30.08 -2.31
C GLU A 645 33.96 30.95 -2.73
N ARG A 646 33.91 31.44 -3.98
CA ARG A 646 32.95 32.44 -4.46
C ARG A 646 31.55 31.91 -4.75
N TYR A 647 31.36 30.61 -4.95
CA TYR A 647 30.06 30.06 -5.40
C TYR A 647 29.50 28.95 -4.51
N LYS A 648 30.05 28.76 -3.30
CA LYS A 648 29.53 27.80 -2.32
C LYS A 648 28.31 28.38 -1.60
N GLN A 649 27.14 28.40 -2.27
CA GLN A 649 25.79 28.30 -1.68
C GLN A 649 24.69 28.52 -2.71
#